data_AF-A0A1H5I5H8-F1
#
_entry.id   AF-A0A1H5I5H8-F1
#
_cell.length_a   1.000
_cell.length_b   1.000
_cell.length_c   1.000
_cell.angle_alpha   90.00
_cell.angle_beta   90.00
_cell.angle_gamma   90.00
#
_symmetry.space_group_name_H-M   'P 1'
#
loop_
_entity.id
_entity.type
_entity.pdbx_description
1 polymer ?
#
loop_
_entity_poly.entity_id
_entity_poly.type
_entity_poly.pdbx_seq_one_letter_code
_entity_poly.pdbx_strand_id
1 'polypeptide(L)'
;MKHYYLKLLLILLFVLSKQLYGQTPGTMEFGTSTTVLANTLNPSADQSANALLNGFDVSMTSSNSRIIAFALSGNGAGTNSTAGGAEASLFFGGDSSGTTNSSTLSTDSGGEIGITSFDFAYEYNSGATTQSFTASGKKDGIEVGTKTITVGHNTLINVDLTNPTTGSFADIDELILTPSSPFIGGWSLDSMVIVAAVSNTAPVIAGTSAGQTVNDNATVSPFSAITTTDADGDNLSATITLDTNAKGVLSGTGLTGTGPYAIASTSPADLQAKLRALSFNPTDNRTSTSETTTFTVVINDNTDTDTNNTTTVISNAVAPTVTSISSSTANGTYKVGDNVIVTVTFSEIVTVTGTPQITLETGTTDRTVNYNGTGSGTNTIQFTYTVQAGDLSADLDYVATNSLTAGTSIQDSGSKDATLTLPSPGAANSLGANKALVIDGVVPTVTSVSSSTANGTYKAGDNIIVTVTFSEVVTVTGTPQITLETGTTDRTVNYNGTGSGTNTLQFTYTVQAGDVTADLDYVATNSLTAGTSIQDASGNNASLTLPSPGAANSLGANKAIVIDGVTPNLTSSNPADDATGVVISQNIVLTFNENISKGTGNILIKKSLDNSTVETIDVTTASVTISTNTATINPSSDFDLNTGYYIQIANTAFKDAANNNYAGISDATSLNFTSESNQTNAYAVASGNWSVPSNWSLGRLPISTDNVNVGTNTINLDVSNVTINDLSISIGGSFNILSGQSITVEGNLNQNGTLNILSNASNNGSLIVKGNHTGISNVDYHRYLSTNWHLVASPISGKNINDFSGNVSTSGNKYAIAPYVNNVVSASRWNHYTTAAGSNDIASAGTFTVGKGYSIQKSTGGTINFSGTLNTTDKTFLITDGGDNPAGNRWNLVGNPFTASLHASNAADATNNFLKVNIDAGNLDPSRAGLYLWNGSAYVEKTVDDAAFYIAPGQAFFVHAPDAGGTSVSFTEAMETHQTGNVFLKGNSVSYPEIILNVTEDKNTSSTKIRYIENKTKGLDPGSDVGTFTGTNATFKTFTHLVSDSKGIDFAIQALPNKDYENIVVPIGLKAKAGKSIEISAKGTNLPSGIDMYLEDRTNNVFTNLSKENYTISLKSDAEGIGQFYIHTTSQKLSTSDTNQLLENVSIYKSSKNELTVAGLQSEKASLTVYSILGKKITTKKFRTNGVSTISLPEIASGVYVVELSTELGKLSKKIIVQ
;
A
#
# COMPACT_ATOMS: atom_id res chain seq x y z
N MET A 1 -57.41 6.62 2.40
CA MET A 1 -57.96 7.57 3.40
C MET A 1 -59.48 7.45 3.43
N LYS A 2 -60.16 8.22 4.30
CA LYS A 2 -61.63 8.38 4.41
C LYS A 2 -62.28 8.58 3.02
N HIS A 3 -63.52 8.18 2.74
CA HIS A 3 -64.57 7.67 3.62
C HIS A 3 -64.99 6.21 3.33
N TYR A 4 -65.62 5.58 4.33
CA TYR A 4 -66.23 4.25 4.26
C TYR A 4 -67.74 4.34 4.00
N TYR A 5 -68.26 3.34 3.28
CA TYR A 5 -69.58 2.70 3.44
C TYR A 5 -70.87 3.55 3.30
N LEU A 6 -71.72 3.10 2.38
CA LEU A 6 -73.14 2.77 2.62
C LEU A 6 -73.55 1.85 1.46
N LYS A 7 -73.69 0.53 1.57
CA LYS A 7 -74.19 -0.35 2.64
C LYS A 7 -75.68 -0.14 2.96
N LEU A 8 -76.52 -0.59 2.01
CA LEU A 8 -77.92 -1.05 2.18
C LEU A 8 -78.98 0.03 2.51
N LEU A 9 -80.25 -0.05 2.09
CA LEU A 9 -81.00 -1.05 1.29
C LEU A 9 -82.29 -0.41 0.72
N LEU A 10 -82.77 -0.85 -0.45
CA LEU A 10 -84.19 -1.14 -0.84
C LEU A 10 -84.18 -1.49 -2.35
N ILE A 11 -85.09 -2.28 -2.93
CA ILE A 11 -86.45 -2.71 -2.55
C ILE A 11 -86.52 -4.25 -2.33
N LEU A 12 -87.60 -4.76 -1.73
CA LEU A 12 -87.84 -6.14 -1.24
C LEU A 12 -86.94 -6.56 -0.04
N LEU A 13 -87.43 -6.74 1.20
CA LEU A 13 -88.70 -6.29 1.82
C LEU A 13 -88.33 -5.12 2.78
N PHE A 14 -88.97 -3.95 2.74
CA PHE A 14 -90.38 -3.58 2.99
C PHE A 14 -90.77 -3.43 4.48
N VAL A 15 -91.48 -2.31 4.74
CA VAL A 15 -92.21 -1.89 5.96
C VAL A 15 -91.39 -1.29 7.13
N LEU A 16 -91.93 -0.18 7.67
CA LEU A 16 -91.53 0.66 8.82
C LEU A 16 -90.28 1.58 8.69
N SER A 17 -90.32 2.89 8.95
CA SER A 17 -91.34 3.96 8.68
C SER A 17 -90.91 5.31 9.31
N LYS A 18 -90.88 6.42 8.53
CA LYS A 18 -91.22 7.83 8.90
C LYS A 18 -90.47 8.48 10.12
N GLN A 19 -90.42 9.80 10.37
CA GLN A 19 -90.75 11.08 9.68
C GLN A 19 -89.71 12.11 10.20
N LEU A 20 -89.19 13.07 9.43
CA LEU A 20 -89.76 14.37 9.02
C LEU A 20 -89.95 15.43 10.14
N TYR A 21 -89.40 16.63 9.88
CA TYR A 21 -89.54 17.97 10.50
C TYR A 21 -90.53 18.24 11.66
N GLY A 22 -90.10 19.15 12.56
CA GLY A 22 -91.00 20.10 13.25
C GLY A 22 -90.90 20.12 14.79
N GLN A 23 -91.03 21.30 15.39
CA GLN A 23 -91.23 21.44 16.85
C GLN A 23 -92.72 21.53 17.20
N THR A 24 -93.12 20.86 18.27
CA THR A 24 -94.33 21.11 19.07
C THR A 24 -94.06 22.24 20.10
N PRO A 25 -95.06 22.83 20.81
CA PRO A 25 -96.45 22.36 20.99
C PRO A 25 -97.57 23.43 20.81
N GLY A 26 -98.81 22.94 20.64
CA GLY A 26 -100.05 23.72 20.73
C GLY A 26 -101.27 22.84 20.46
N THR A 27 -102.30 22.88 21.32
CA THR A 27 -103.49 22.03 21.24
C THR A 27 -104.61 22.66 20.40
N MET A 28 -105.27 21.89 19.52
CA MET A 28 -106.72 21.52 19.62
C MET A 28 -107.27 20.82 18.35
N GLU A 29 -108.41 20.15 18.53
CA GLU A 29 -109.48 19.82 17.56
C GLU A 29 -109.28 18.78 16.44
N PHE A 30 -110.41 18.48 15.76
CA PHE A 30 -110.75 17.20 15.13
C PHE A 30 -110.36 17.08 13.66
N GLY A 31 -110.23 15.83 13.19
CA GLY A 31 -109.92 15.51 11.79
C GLY A 31 -111.12 15.62 10.84
N THR A 32 -110.80 16.03 9.61
CA THR A 32 -111.71 16.41 8.50
C THR A 32 -111.03 16.09 7.17
N SER A 33 -111.68 15.66 6.09
CA SER A 33 -113.07 15.22 5.91
C SER A 33 -113.21 14.33 4.66
N THR A 34 -113.78 13.13 4.82
CA THR A 34 -114.72 12.55 3.85
C THR A 34 -115.80 11.85 4.67
N THR A 35 -117.07 12.18 4.49
CA THR A 35 -118.14 11.63 5.35
C THR A 35 -119.45 11.48 4.59
N VAL A 36 -119.56 10.37 3.86
CA VAL A 36 -120.85 9.81 3.46
C VAL A 36 -121.58 9.32 4.71
N LEU A 37 -122.87 9.61 4.84
CA LEU A 37 -123.75 9.05 5.88
C LEU A 37 -124.98 8.41 5.27
N ALA A 38 -124.86 7.13 4.90
CA ALA A 38 -126.02 6.25 4.91
C ALA A 38 -126.47 6.06 6.37
N ASN A 39 -127.73 6.33 6.68
CA ASN A 39 -128.25 6.18 8.04
C ASN A 39 -128.71 4.73 8.32
N THR A 40 -128.87 4.39 9.60
CA THR A 40 -129.10 3.01 10.01
C THR A 40 -130.58 2.66 10.14
N LEU A 41 -131.20 2.14 9.07
CA LEU A 41 -132.14 1.01 9.09
C LEU A 41 -132.60 0.64 7.65
N ASN A 42 -132.35 -0.61 7.24
CA ASN A 42 -132.69 -1.23 5.93
C ASN A 42 -131.95 -0.67 4.69
N PRO A 43 -130.94 -1.37 4.14
CA PRO A 43 -130.13 -0.93 3.00
C PRO A 43 -130.70 -1.39 1.64
N SER A 44 -132.00 -1.19 1.36
CA SER A 44 -132.59 -1.62 0.08
C SER A 44 -133.85 -0.87 -0.36
N ALA A 45 -134.01 -0.77 -1.69
CA ALA A 45 -135.25 -0.49 -2.42
C ALA A 45 -135.76 0.95 -2.56
N ASP A 46 -134.86 1.91 -2.79
CA ASP A 46 -135.04 2.83 -3.93
C ASP A 46 -133.75 2.80 -4.78
N GLN A 47 -133.87 2.92 -6.10
CA GLN A 47 -132.76 2.73 -7.06
C GLN A 47 -132.23 4.05 -7.63
N SER A 48 -132.92 5.17 -7.37
CA SER A 48 -132.66 6.50 -7.93
C SER A 48 -131.26 7.07 -7.65
N ALA A 49 -130.74 6.91 -6.44
CA ALA A 49 -129.40 7.37 -6.08
C ALA A 49 -128.25 6.55 -6.71
N ASN A 50 -128.54 5.35 -7.22
CA ASN A 50 -127.55 4.34 -7.61
C ASN A 50 -127.48 4.08 -9.12
N ALA A 51 -128.05 4.99 -9.93
CA ALA A 51 -128.08 4.91 -11.39
C ALA A 51 -127.32 6.06 -12.08
N LEU A 52 -127.23 7.24 -11.44
CA LEU A 52 -126.44 8.39 -11.91
C LEU A 52 -124.93 8.27 -11.60
N LEU A 53 -124.53 7.31 -10.76
CA LEU A 53 -123.16 7.12 -10.25
C LEU A 53 -122.66 5.67 -10.38
N ASN A 54 -123.43 4.78 -11.01
CA ASN A 54 -122.97 3.41 -11.28
C ASN A 54 -122.10 3.46 -12.53
N GLY A 55 -120.83 3.08 -12.43
CA GLY A 55 -119.88 3.36 -13.51
C GLY A 55 -119.27 4.77 -13.43
N PHE A 56 -119.35 5.49 -12.31
CA PHE A 56 -118.58 6.73 -12.10
C PHE A 56 -118.07 6.95 -10.65
N ASP A 57 -116.75 7.05 -10.48
CA ASP A 57 -116.05 7.56 -9.30
C ASP A 57 -116.17 9.10 -9.15
N VAL A 58 -116.11 9.64 -7.92
CA VAL A 58 -116.28 11.08 -7.61
C VAL A 58 -115.21 11.62 -6.64
N SER A 59 -114.69 12.84 -6.89
CA SER A 59 -113.77 13.53 -5.94
C SER A 59 -113.92 15.07 -5.92
N MET A 60 -113.22 15.74 -4.98
CA MET A 60 -113.31 17.20 -4.73
C MET A 60 -112.04 17.76 -4.05
N THR A 61 -111.72 19.05 -4.26
CA THR A 61 -110.67 19.78 -3.52
C THR A 61 -111.18 21.05 -2.80
N SER A 62 -110.92 21.15 -1.49
CA SER A 62 -111.30 22.29 -0.62
C SER A 62 -110.54 22.27 0.71
N SER A 63 -110.40 23.44 1.34
CA SER A 63 -109.65 23.67 2.59
C SER A 63 -110.27 22.99 3.82
N ASN A 64 -111.59 23.04 3.98
CA ASN A 64 -112.38 22.32 4.99
C ASN A 64 -113.51 21.52 4.29
N SER A 65 -113.14 20.70 3.31
CA SER A 65 -114.06 20.00 2.40
C SER A 65 -115.26 19.30 3.08
N ARG A 66 -116.45 19.34 2.48
CA ARG A 66 -117.47 18.27 2.60
C ARG A 66 -118.19 18.04 1.27
N ILE A 67 -118.06 16.83 0.73
CA ILE A 67 -119.03 16.31 -0.26
C ILE A 67 -120.25 15.82 0.54
N ILE A 68 -121.46 16.22 0.13
CA ILE A 68 -122.71 15.74 0.74
C ILE A 68 -123.58 15.15 -0.37
N ALA A 69 -123.63 13.82 -0.42
CA ALA A 69 -124.52 13.11 -1.31
C ALA A 69 -125.85 12.82 -0.60
N PHE A 70 -126.93 13.36 -1.17
CA PHE A 70 -128.35 13.08 -0.89
C PHE A 70 -128.92 13.46 0.50
N ALA A 71 -129.98 14.28 0.48
CA ALA A 71 -130.94 14.43 1.57
C ALA A 71 -132.34 14.69 0.99
N LEU A 72 -133.31 13.82 1.32
CA LEU A 72 -134.71 13.93 0.89
C LEU A 72 -135.61 14.41 2.02
N SER A 73 -136.52 15.34 1.71
CA SER A 73 -137.39 16.10 2.63
C SER A 73 -136.65 17.03 3.61
N GLY A 74 -137.13 18.26 3.76
CA GLY A 74 -136.47 19.31 4.55
C GLY A 74 -137.22 19.70 5.82
N ASN A 75 -136.46 20.14 6.84
CA ASN A 75 -136.97 21.07 7.85
C ASN A 75 -135.81 21.82 8.54
N GLY A 76 -135.63 23.11 8.20
CA GLY A 76 -134.57 23.98 8.73
C GLY A 76 -133.41 24.19 7.76
N ALA A 77 -133.04 25.47 7.53
CA ALA A 77 -132.01 25.93 6.59
C ALA A 77 -132.22 25.51 5.11
N GLY A 78 -133.26 26.04 4.47
CA GLY A 78 -133.40 26.03 3.01
C GLY A 78 -132.50 27.10 2.35
N THR A 79 -131.92 26.97 1.16
CA THR A 79 -132.18 26.07 0.00
C THR A 79 -133.64 26.08 -0.51
N ASN A 80 -133.87 26.58 -1.74
CA ASN A 80 -135.17 26.48 -2.43
C ASN A 80 -135.13 26.82 -3.95
N SER A 81 -134.13 26.38 -4.71
CA SER A 81 -134.12 26.57 -6.19
C SER A 81 -133.65 25.37 -7.03
N THR A 82 -133.22 24.26 -6.42
CA THR A 82 -132.96 22.98 -7.11
C THR A 82 -133.73 21.79 -6.51
N ALA A 83 -134.10 21.85 -5.24
CA ALA A 83 -134.76 20.73 -4.56
C ALA A 83 -136.31 20.86 -4.58
N GLY A 84 -136.92 20.41 -5.67
CA GLY A 84 -138.25 19.82 -5.57
C GLY A 84 -138.19 18.63 -4.60
N GLY A 85 -139.23 18.42 -3.78
CA GLY A 85 -139.18 17.53 -2.60
C GLY A 85 -139.04 16.02 -2.84
N ALA A 86 -138.52 15.59 -4.00
CA ALA A 86 -138.38 14.19 -4.41
C ALA A 86 -137.11 13.88 -5.25
N GLU A 87 -136.26 14.87 -5.55
CA GLU A 87 -135.13 14.73 -6.49
C GLU A 87 -133.76 14.66 -5.79
N ALA A 88 -132.74 14.15 -6.50
CA ALA A 88 -131.52 13.59 -5.92
C ALA A 88 -130.22 14.24 -6.43
N SER A 89 -130.11 15.56 -6.29
CA SER A 89 -128.95 16.32 -6.76
C SER A 89 -127.66 16.04 -5.97
N LEU A 90 -126.51 16.05 -6.66
CA LEU A 90 -125.18 15.85 -6.06
C LEU A 90 -124.58 17.18 -5.61
N PHE A 91 -124.22 17.35 -4.33
CA PHE A 91 -123.78 18.63 -3.75
C PHE A 91 -122.32 18.63 -3.25
N PHE A 92 -121.61 19.71 -3.58
CA PHE A 92 -120.21 19.97 -3.22
C PHE A 92 -120.10 21.30 -2.47
N GLY A 93 -119.55 21.34 -1.26
CA GLY A 93 -119.45 22.61 -0.50
C GLY A 93 -118.45 22.64 0.65
N GLY A 94 -118.24 23.86 1.16
CA GLY A 94 -117.50 24.12 2.40
C GLY A 94 -118.41 24.24 3.62
N ASP A 95 -117.83 24.15 4.82
CA ASP A 95 -118.48 24.63 6.04
C ASP A 95 -118.56 26.18 6.06
N SER A 96 -119.15 26.75 7.12
CA SER A 96 -119.30 28.21 7.30
C SER A 96 -117.99 28.99 7.48
N SER A 97 -116.83 28.35 7.33
CA SER A 97 -115.48 28.93 7.40
C SER A 97 -114.54 28.50 6.25
N GLY A 98 -114.94 27.55 5.39
CA GLY A 98 -114.09 26.94 4.36
C GLY A 98 -114.27 27.51 2.93
N THR A 99 -113.32 27.20 2.04
CA THR A 99 -113.33 27.64 0.63
C THR A 99 -113.24 26.47 -0.37
N THR A 100 -114.02 26.56 -1.46
CA THR A 100 -114.26 25.46 -2.43
C THR A 100 -113.47 25.67 -3.74
N ASN A 101 -112.81 24.62 -4.29
CA ASN A 101 -111.86 24.77 -5.42
C ASN A 101 -112.04 23.86 -6.66
N SER A 102 -112.51 22.60 -6.58
CA SER A 102 -112.86 21.79 -7.78
C SER A 102 -113.56 20.46 -7.43
N SER A 103 -114.16 19.80 -8.42
CA SER A 103 -114.82 18.47 -8.33
C SER A 103 -114.61 17.62 -9.60
N THR A 104 -114.66 16.30 -9.51
CA THR A 104 -114.44 15.35 -10.64
C THR A 104 -115.43 14.18 -10.60
N LEU A 105 -115.75 13.63 -11.78
CA LEU A 105 -116.54 12.42 -12.07
C LEU A 105 -115.80 11.57 -13.13
N SER A 106 -115.58 10.27 -12.95
CA SER A 106 -114.76 9.44 -13.90
C SER A 106 -115.18 7.98 -13.97
N THR A 107 -115.18 7.36 -15.16
CA THR A 107 -115.78 6.02 -15.35
C THR A 107 -114.99 4.86 -14.73
N ASP A 108 -115.70 3.90 -14.13
CA ASP A 108 -115.14 2.78 -13.35
C ASP A 108 -114.25 1.80 -14.16
N SER A 109 -114.19 1.93 -15.49
CA SER A 109 -113.50 0.97 -16.37
C SER A 109 -112.76 1.58 -17.57
N GLY A 110 -112.84 2.89 -17.78
CA GLY A 110 -112.27 3.57 -18.96
C GLY A 110 -112.97 3.27 -20.29
N GLY A 111 -114.04 2.46 -20.29
CA GLY A 111 -114.85 2.19 -21.49
C GLY A 111 -115.60 3.44 -21.94
N GLU A 112 -115.39 3.83 -23.19
CA GLU A 112 -115.73 5.17 -23.66
C GLU A 112 -117.23 5.38 -23.90
N ILE A 113 -117.70 6.58 -23.55
CA ILE A 113 -119.11 6.97 -23.65
C ILE A 113 -119.27 8.39 -24.20
N GLY A 114 -120.39 8.66 -24.88
CA GLY A 114 -120.72 10.00 -25.35
C GLY A 114 -121.73 10.72 -24.45
N ILE A 115 -121.34 11.82 -23.79
CA ILE A 115 -122.19 12.63 -22.90
C ILE A 115 -122.67 13.92 -23.60
N THR A 116 -123.94 14.32 -23.39
CA THR A 116 -124.53 15.47 -24.12
C THR A 116 -124.88 16.71 -23.29
N SER A 117 -125.25 16.60 -22.01
CA SER A 117 -125.73 17.75 -21.20
C SER A 117 -125.86 17.41 -19.70
N PHE A 118 -125.90 18.43 -18.83
CA PHE A 118 -126.29 18.34 -17.40
C PHE A 118 -126.90 19.65 -16.85
N ASP A 119 -127.55 19.64 -15.69
CA ASP A 119 -128.07 20.83 -14.97
C ASP A 119 -127.16 21.26 -13.79
N PHE A 120 -127.10 22.57 -13.47
CA PHE A 120 -126.13 23.15 -12.52
C PHE A 120 -126.63 24.40 -11.75
N ALA A 121 -126.26 24.54 -10.46
CA ALA A 121 -126.55 25.72 -9.62
C ALA A 121 -125.51 25.93 -8.49
N TYR A 122 -125.47 27.11 -7.84
CA TYR A 122 -124.55 27.40 -6.70
C TYR A 122 -125.09 28.44 -5.68
N GLU A 123 -124.53 28.42 -4.45
CA GLU A 123 -124.86 29.28 -3.29
C GLU A 123 -123.59 29.84 -2.59
N TYR A 124 -123.66 31.04 -1.98
CA TYR A 124 -122.52 31.75 -1.35
C TYR A 124 -122.91 32.58 -0.11
N ASN A 125 -122.15 32.45 0.99
CA ASN A 125 -122.57 32.93 2.32
C ASN A 125 -122.39 34.43 2.64
N SER A 126 -121.72 35.25 1.81
CA SER A 126 -121.50 36.67 2.17
C SER A 126 -121.35 37.66 1.00
N GLY A 127 -122.42 37.88 0.24
CA GLY A 127 -122.64 39.17 -0.45
C GLY A 127 -122.14 39.34 -1.89
N ALA A 128 -121.67 38.28 -2.55
CA ALA A 128 -121.41 38.27 -3.99
C ALA A 128 -122.61 37.68 -4.76
N THR A 129 -122.92 38.20 -5.96
CA THR A 129 -124.16 37.90 -6.69
C THR A 129 -124.01 36.94 -7.88
N THR A 130 -122.78 36.67 -8.32
CA THR A 130 -122.49 35.92 -9.57
C THR A 130 -121.16 35.20 -9.46
N GLN A 131 -121.04 34.00 -10.05
CA GLN A 131 -119.82 33.18 -10.08
C GLN A 131 -119.70 32.45 -11.42
N SER A 132 -118.46 32.17 -11.85
CA SER A 132 -118.17 31.37 -13.04
C SER A 132 -117.41 30.08 -12.70
N PHE A 133 -117.52 29.10 -13.59
CA PHE A 133 -116.94 27.76 -13.51
C PHE A 133 -116.49 27.28 -14.90
N THR A 134 -115.67 26.23 -14.96
CA THR A 134 -115.26 25.52 -16.18
C THR A 134 -115.43 24.03 -15.98
N ALA A 135 -116.04 23.36 -16.96
CA ALA A 135 -116.07 21.91 -17.10
C ALA A 135 -114.98 21.43 -18.08
N SER A 136 -114.35 20.29 -17.83
CA SER A 136 -113.37 19.64 -18.72
C SER A 136 -113.67 18.15 -18.86
N GLY A 137 -113.81 17.65 -20.09
CA GLY A 137 -113.98 16.24 -20.43
C GLY A 137 -112.69 15.62 -20.96
N LYS A 138 -112.44 14.35 -20.64
CA LYS A 138 -111.20 13.64 -21.03
C LYS A 138 -111.46 12.28 -21.68
N LYS A 139 -110.44 11.75 -22.34
CA LYS A 139 -110.30 10.34 -22.73
C LYS A 139 -108.90 9.86 -22.33
N ASP A 140 -108.79 8.71 -21.67
CA ASP A 140 -107.53 8.14 -21.16
C ASP A 140 -106.73 9.15 -20.30
N GLY A 141 -107.44 10.01 -19.56
CA GLY A 141 -106.86 11.09 -18.76
C GLY A 141 -106.34 12.32 -19.55
N ILE A 142 -106.46 12.34 -20.89
CA ILE A 142 -106.14 13.49 -21.76
C ILE A 142 -107.39 14.36 -21.95
N GLU A 143 -107.30 15.68 -21.72
CA GLU A 143 -108.43 16.59 -21.97
C GLU A 143 -108.80 16.65 -23.46
N VAL A 144 -110.01 16.21 -23.79
CA VAL A 144 -110.56 16.18 -25.17
C VAL A 144 -111.73 17.15 -25.38
N GLY A 145 -112.17 17.87 -24.35
CA GLY A 145 -113.08 19.02 -24.49
C GLY A 145 -113.28 19.84 -23.22
N THR A 146 -113.78 21.08 -23.34
CA THR A 146 -114.07 21.97 -22.19
C THR A 146 -115.34 22.82 -22.39
N LYS A 147 -115.94 23.34 -21.31
CA LYS A 147 -117.10 24.26 -21.34
C LYS A 147 -117.03 25.29 -20.22
N THR A 148 -117.10 26.60 -20.52
CA THR A 148 -117.25 27.64 -19.49
C THR A 148 -118.72 27.85 -19.11
N ILE A 149 -118.98 28.03 -17.81
CA ILE A 149 -120.30 28.16 -17.17
C ILE A 149 -120.31 29.45 -16.35
N THR A 150 -121.36 30.26 -16.41
CA THR A 150 -121.50 31.47 -15.55
C THR A 150 -122.94 31.59 -15.09
N VAL A 151 -123.13 31.79 -13.78
CA VAL A 151 -124.43 31.63 -13.13
C VAL A 151 -124.60 32.65 -11.99
N GLY A 152 -125.84 33.07 -11.73
CA GLY A 152 -126.21 33.95 -10.63
C GLY A 152 -126.46 33.18 -9.33
N HIS A 153 -126.28 33.83 -8.18
CA HIS A 153 -126.50 33.23 -6.88
C HIS A 153 -127.89 32.58 -6.76
N ASN A 154 -127.94 31.31 -6.33
CA ASN A 154 -129.13 30.46 -6.23
C ASN A 154 -129.95 30.34 -7.53
N THR A 155 -129.32 30.52 -8.70
CA THR A 155 -129.93 30.32 -10.03
C THR A 155 -129.57 28.94 -10.59
N LEU A 156 -130.54 28.26 -11.19
CA LEU A 156 -130.38 26.98 -11.91
C LEU A 156 -130.24 27.24 -13.41
N ILE A 157 -129.32 26.53 -14.07
CA ILE A 157 -129.10 26.56 -15.53
C ILE A 157 -128.81 25.16 -16.09
N ASN A 158 -129.18 24.93 -17.35
CA ASN A 158 -128.77 23.76 -18.12
C ASN A 158 -127.44 24.04 -18.85
N VAL A 159 -126.57 23.04 -18.90
CA VAL A 159 -125.24 23.06 -19.52
C VAL A 159 -125.19 22.03 -20.64
N ASP A 160 -125.34 22.50 -21.87
CA ASP A 160 -125.13 21.72 -23.10
C ASP A 160 -123.63 21.41 -23.30
N LEU A 161 -123.29 20.13 -23.49
CA LEU A 161 -121.94 19.64 -23.80
C LEU A 161 -121.79 19.16 -25.26
N THR A 162 -122.88 19.09 -26.04
CA THR A 162 -122.80 18.77 -27.48
C THR A 162 -122.11 19.88 -28.28
N ASN A 163 -122.11 21.10 -27.75
CA ASN A 163 -121.48 22.27 -28.35
C ASN A 163 -120.49 22.93 -27.35
N PRO A 164 -119.35 22.29 -27.08
CA PRO A 164 -118.42 22.72 -26.03
C PRO A 164 -117.60 23.96 -26.41
N THR A 165 -116.93 24.57 -25.44
CA THR A 165 -115.97 25.67 -25.66
C THR A 165 -114.74 25.18 -26.44
N THR A 166 -114.32 23.93 -26.22
CA THR A 166 -113.35 23.20 -27.06
C THR A 166 -113.73 21.72 -27.17
N GLY A 167 -113.33 21.07 -28.27
CA GLY A 167 -113.26 19.61 -28.33
C GLY A 167 -114.59 18.86 -28.53
N SER A 168 -114.69 17.66 -27.95
CA SER A 168 -115.85 16.76 -28.05
C SER A 168 -116.08 16.00 -26.74
N PHE A 169 -117.35 15.71 -26.42
CA PHE A 169 -117.77 14.88 -25.29
C PHE A 169 -118.38 13.55 -25.75
N ALA A 170 -118.21 13.17 -27.03
CA ALA A 170 -118.86 12.01 -27.66
C ALA A 170 -118.16 10.65 -27.42
N ASP A 171 -116.96 10.64 -26.85
CA ASP A 171 -116.08 9.48 -26.66
C ASP A 171 -115.11 9.78 -25.49
N ILE A 172 -115.62 9.74 -24.25
CA ILE A 172 -114.93 10.24 -23.04
C ILE A 172 -115.01 9.28 -21.83
N ASP A 173 -114.10 9.48 -20.86
CA ASP A 173 -113.96 8.70 -19.62
C ASP A 173 -114.01 9.53 -18.32
N GLU A 174 -113.68 10.82 -18.32
CA GLU A 174 -113.66 11.70 -17.12
C GLU A 174 -114.26 13.09 -17.40
N LEU A 175 -114.87 13.71 -16.37
CA LEU A 175 -115.47 15.05 -16.35
C LEU A 175 -115.09 15.81 -15.07
N ILE A 176 -114.55 17.02 -15.17
CA ILE A 176 -114.04 17.86 -14.05
C ILE A 176 -114.73 19.23 -14.04
N LEU A 177 -115.03 19.80 -12.86
CA LEU A 177 -115.61 21.15 -12.66
C LEU A 177 -114.76 22.02 -11.71
N THR A 178 -114.49 23.26 -12.09
CA THR A 178 -113.60 24.21 -11.33
C THR A 178 -114.17 25.64 -11.35
N PRO A 179 -114.26 26.39 -10.23
CA PRO A 179 -114.71 27.78 -10.18
C PRO A 179 -113.59 28.76 -10.58
N SER A 180 -113.96 29.92 -11.11
CA SER A 180 -113.02 30.99 -11.49
C SER A 180 -112.41 31.75 -10.29
N SER A 181 -112.94 31.54 -9.08
CA SER A 181 -112.47 32.15 -7.83
C SER A 181 -112.94 31.32 -6.64
N PRO A 182 -112.08 31.02 -5.64
CA PRO A 182 -112.51 30.28 -4.44
C PRO A 182 -113.52 31.05 -3.62
N PHE A 183 -114.57 30.36 -3.13
CA PHE A 183 -115.66 30.99 -2.38
C PHE A 183 -116.16 30.13 -1.22
N ILE A 184 -116.85 30.78 -0.26
CA ILE A 184 -117.45 30.15 0.94
C ILE A 184 -118.91 29.80 0.63
N GLY A 185 -119.15 28.55 0.24
CA GLY A 185 -120.44 28.07 -0.23
C GLY A 185 -120.34 26.72 -0.93
N GLY A 186 -121.27 26.41 -1.83
CA GLY A 186 -121.31 25.16 -2.58
C GLY A 186 -122.08 25.21 -3.89
N TRP A 187 -122.05 24.12 -4.64
CA TRP A 187 -122.72 23.94 -5.93
C TRP A 187 -123.30 22.52 -6.08
N SER A 188 -124.25 22.36 -7.01
CA SER A 188 -124.88 21.06 -7.30
C SER A 188 -125.01 20.73 -8.78
N LEU A 189 -125.08 19.42 -9.07
CA LEU A 189 -125.33 18.83 -10.39
C LEU A 189 -126.61 18.00 -10.42
N ASP A 190 -127.26 17.94 -11.59
CA ASP A 190 -128.42 17.08 -11.87
C ASP A 190 -128.51 16.66 -13.36
N SER A 191 -129.37 15.67 -13.66
CA SER A 191 -129.91 15.31 -15.00
C SER A 191 -128.95 15.21 -16.22
N MET A 192 -128.24 14.06 -16.37
CA MET A 192 -127.20 13.78 -17.41
C MET A 192 -127.56 12.63 -18.41
N VAL A 193 -126.94 12.53 -19.60
CA VAL A 193 -127.39 11.70 -20.79
C VAL A 193 -126.24 11.07 -21.64
N ILE A 194 -126.38 9.84 -22.25
CA ILE A 194 -125.28 8.94 -22.78
C ILE A 194 -125.59 8.07 -24.10
N VAL A 195 -124.64 7.67 -25.02
CA VAL A 195 -124.81 6.93 -26.38
C VAL A 195 -123.66 5.95 -26.95
N ALA A 196 -123.73 5.30 -28.17
CA ALA A 196 -122.84 4.15 -28.74
C ALA A 196 -122.62 3.92 -30.34
N ALA A 197 -122.01 2.79 -30.87
CA ALA A 197 -121.30 2.57 -32.21
C ALA A 197 -121.61 1.34 -33.25
N VAL A 198 -120.65 0.81 -34.12
CA VAL A 198 -120.84 0.08 -35.49
C VAL A 198 -120.07 -1.27 -35.92
N SER A 199 -119.61 -1.55 -37.22
CA SER A 199 -119.41 -2.92 -37.92
C SER A 199 -118.24 -3.21 -39.00
N ASN A 200 -118.29 -4.27 -39.90
CA ASN A 200 -117.15 -5.16 -40.47
C ASN A 200 -117.06 -5.59 -42.04
N THR A 201 -115.93 -6.17 -42.59
CA THR A 201 -115.49 -6.54 -44.03
C THR A 201 -114.32 -7.60 -44.37
N ALA A 202 -113.01 -7.30 -44.76
CA ALA A 202 -111.93 -8.21 -45.39
C ALA A 202 -110.37 -7.75 -45.52
N PRO A 203 -109.31 -8.62 -45.83
CA PRO A 203 -107.82 -8.39 -45.59
C PRO A 203 -106.75 -8.16 -46.73
N VAL A 204 -105.56 -7.61 -46.37
CA VAL A 204 -104.40 -7.20 -47.24
C VAL A 204 -102.99 -7.33 -46.60
N ILE A 205 -101.94 -7.65 -47.39
CA ILE A 205 -100.49 -7.58 -47.07
C ILE A 205 -99.81 -6.37 -47.73
N ALA A 206 -99.05 -5.57 -46.97
CA ALA A 206 -98.11 -4.57 -47.50
C ALA A 206 -96.84 -4.45 -46.65
N GLY A 207 -95.92 -3.53 -47.00
CA GLY A 207 -94.72 -3.25 -46.20
C GLY A 207 -93.60 -4.32 -46.27
N THR A 208 -93.53 -5.11 -47.33
CA THR A 208 -92.47 -6.11 -47.55
C THR A 208 -91.19 -5.49 -48.14
N SER A 209 -90.02 -6.02 -47.76
CA SER A 209 -88.72 -5.33 -47.92
C SER A 209 -87.62 -6.21 -48.53
N ALA A 210 -87.13 -5.83 -49.71
CA ALA A 210 -86.06 -6.53 -50.42
C ALA A 210 -84.65 -6.02 -50.05
N GLY A 211 -83.63 -6.88 -50.17
CA GLY A 211 -82.22 -6.51 -50.16
C GLY A 211 -81.62 -6.23 -48.77
N GLN A 212 -82.24 -6.72 -47.69
CA GLN A 212 -81.82 -6.44 -46.32
C GLN A 212 -80.48 -7.13 -46.00
N THR A 213 -79.40 -6.37 -45.81
CA THR A 213 -78.06 -6.94 -45.56
C THR A 213 -77.84 -7.31 -44.09
N VAL A 214 -77.25 -8.48 -43.84
CA VAL A 214 -76.78 -8.96 -42.54
C VAL A 214 -75.43 -9.67 -42.71
N ASN A 215 -74.66 -9.88 -41.64
CA ASN A 215 -73.55 -10.84 -41.68
C ASN A 215 -74.09 -12.26 -41.50
N ASP A 216 -73.40 -13.27 -42.03
CA ASP A 216 -73.82 -14.67 -41.88
C ASP A 216 -73.78 -15.18 -40.42
N ASN A 217 -72.95 -14.59 -39.58
CA ASN A 217 -72.90 -14.81 -38.12
C ASN A 217 -73.82 -13.88 -37.29
N ALA A 218 -74.86 -13.27 -37.90
CA ALA A 218 -75.77 -12.35 -37.22
C ALA A 218 -77.23 -12.48 -37.68
N THR A 219 -78.18 -12.17 -36.79
CA THR A 219 -79.62 -12.21 -37.07
C THR A 219 -80.16 -10.92 -37.66
N VAL A 220 -81.27 -11.02 -38.40
CA VAL A 220 -82.06 -9.87 -38.92
C VAL A 220 -83.55 -10.16 -38.83
N SER A 221 -84.40 -9.13 -38.73
CA SER A 221 -85.87 -9.28 -38.71
C SER A 221 -86.49 -8.92 -40.07
N PRO A 222 -86.61 -9.89 -41.00
CA PRO A 222 -86.91 -9.62 -42.42
C PRO A 222 -88.28 -8.99 -42.68
N PHE A 223 -89.25 -9.17 -41.78
CA PHE A 223 -90.61 -8.63 -41.94
C PHE A 223 -90.90 -7.45 -41.00
N SER A 224 -89.87 -6.83 -40.40
CA SER A 224 -90.00 -5.75 -39.40
C SER A 224 -90.90 -4.56 -39.80
N ALA A 225 -91.09 -4.31 -41.11
CA ALA A 225 -91.99 -3.30 -41.64
C ALA A 225 -93.39 -3.82 -42.04
N ILE A 226 -93.61 -5.13 -42.16
CA ILE A 226 -94.80 -5.72 -42.80
C ILE A 226 -96.09 -5.24 -42.12
N THR A 227 -97.08 -4.84 -42.92
CA THR A 227 -98.42 -4.48 -42.45
C THR A 227 -99.40 -5.52 -42.91
N THR A 228 -100.20 -6.00 -41.97
CA THR A 228 -101.30 -6.93 -42.21
C THR A 228 -102.55 -6.27 -41.66
N THR A 229 -103.47 -5.93 -42.57
CA THR A 229 -104.69 -5.19 -42.24
C THR A 229 -105.87 -5.90 -42.84
N ASP A 230 -106.81 -6.24 -41.97
CA ASP A 230 -108.21 -6.41 -42.30
C ASP A 230 -108.89 -5.08 -41.94
N ALA A 231 -109.85 -4.58 -42.74
CA ALA A 231 -110.37 -3.22 -42.53
C ALA A 231 -111.34 -3.12 -41.34
N ASP A 232 -111.50 -4.21 -40.58
CA ASP A 232 -112.78 -4.56 -39.97
C ASP A 232 -112.67 -5.34 -38.65
N GLY A 233 -111.76 -6.32 -38.59
CA GLY A 233 -111.31 -6.96 -37.35
C GLY A 233 -111.10 -8.48 -37.38
N ASP A 234 -111.31 -9.15 -38.52
CA ASP A 234 -111.29 -10.61 -38.59
C ASP A 234 -109.89 -11.23 -38.40
N ASN A 235 -109.84 -12.45 -37.84
CA ASN A 235 -108.59 -13.04 -37.34
C ASN A 235 -107.75 -13.71 -38.45
N LEU A 236 -106.57 -13.14 -38.71
CA LEU A 236 -105.63 -13.55 -39.74
C LEU A 236 -104.64 -14.63 -39.27
N SER A 237 -104.31 -15.56 -40.17
CA SER A 237 -103.25 -16.58 -40.06
C SER A 237 -102.19 -16.40 -41.13
N ALA A 238 -100.98 -16.98 -40.99
CA ALA A 238 -99.91 -16.84 -41.97
C ALA A 238 -99.09 -18.13 -42.25
N THR A 239 -98.54 -18.23 -43.46
CA THR A 239 -97.53 -19.22 -43.85
C THR A 239 -96.33 -18.54 -44.52
N ILE A 240 -95.11 -18.92 -44.14
CA ILE A 240 -93.84 -18.29 -44.57
C ILE A 240 -92.87 -19.37 -45.10
N THR A 241 -92.38 -19.23 -46.32
CA THR A 241 -91.49 -20.20 -46.98
C THR A 241 -90.21 -19.53 -47.46
N LEU A 242 -89.06 -20.15 -47.19
CA LEU A 242 -87.75 -19.72 -47.70
C LEU A 242 -87.47 -20.37 -49.05
N ASP A 243 -86.70 -19.73 -49.92
CA ASP A 243 -86.26 -20.34 -51.20
C ASP A 243 -85.36 -21.58 -50.99
N THR A 244 -84.64 -21.64 -49.87
CA THR A 244 -84.15 -22.90 -49.30
C THR A 244 -83.85 -22.77 -47.80
N ASN A 245 -84.31 -23.75 -47.02
CA ASN A 245 -84.06 -23.84 -45.57
C ASN A 245 -82.57 -24.06 -45.24
N ALA A 246 -81.71 -24.33 -46.24
CA ALA A 246 -80.27 -24.52 -46.04
C ALA A 246 -79.46 -23.21 -45.95
N LYS A 247 -80.08 -22.04 -46.16
CA LYS A 247 -79.43 -20.72 -46.00
C LYS A 247 -79.56 -20.13 -44.60
N GLY A 248 -80.45 -20.68 -43.77
CA GLY A 248 -80.74 -20.15 -42.45
C GLY A 248 -82.11 -20.59 -41.93
N VAL A 249 -82.39 -20.21 -40.68
CA VAL A 249 -83.58 -20.62 -39.92
C VAL A 249 -84.37 -19.38 -39.51
N LEU A 250 -85.69 -19.42 -39.73
CA LEU A 250 -86.62 -18.41 -39.23
C LEU A 250 -87.13 -18.80 -37.85
N SER A 251 -87.23 -17.84 -36.94
CA SER A 251 -87.60 -18.02 -35.54
C SER A 251 -88.51 -16.89 -35.04
N GLY A 252 -89.36 -17.17 -34.05
CA GLY A 252 -90.25 -16.16 -33.45
C GLY A 252 -91.44 -16.76 -32.71
N THR A 253 -92.22 -15.93 -32.02
CA THR A 253 -93.34 -16.37 -31.19
C THR A 253 -94.56 -16.79 -32.02
N GLY A 254 -95.12 -17.97 -31.71
CA GLY A 254 -96.25 -18.53 -32.45
C GLY A 254 -95.89 -19.18 -33.80
N LEU A 255 -94.61 -19.15 -34.20
CA LEU A 255 -94.12 -19.80 -35.41
C LEU A 255 -94.01 -21.33 -35.22
N THR A 256 -94.46 -22.11 -36.19
CA THR A 256 -94.47 -23.58 -36.17
C THR A 256 -93.93 -24.15 -37.48
N GLY A 257 -93.44 -25.40 -37.44
CA GLY A 257 -92.80 -26.05 -38.59
C GLY A 257 -91.30 -25.74 -38.72
N THR A 258 -90.66 -26.32 -39.75
CA THR A 258 -89.22 -26.18 -40.05
C THR A 258 -88.98 -25.77 -41.51
N GLY A 259 -89.86 -24.91 -42.05
CA GLY A 259 -89.87 -24.50 -43.45
C GLY A 259 -90.64 -25.50 -44.36
N PRO A 260 -91.82 -25.13 -44.90
CA PRO A 260 -92.55 -23.90 -44.64
C PRO A 260 -92.92 -23.76 -43.16
N TYR A 261 -92.96 -22.50 -42.70
CA TYR A 261 -93.32 -22.13 -41.34
C TYR A 261 -94.76 -21.59 -41.32
N ALA A 262 -95.49 -21.77 -40.22
CA ALA A 262 -96.87 -21.28 -40.09
C ALA A 262 -97.14 -20.60 -38.74
N ILE A 263 -98.06 -19.62 -38.75
CA ILE A 263 -98.62 -18.93 -37.58
C ILE A 263 -100.15 -19.11 -37.64
N ALA A 264 -100.74 -19.52 -36.52
CA ALA A 264 -102.19 -19.75 -36.41
C ALA A 264 -103.01 -18.43 -36.49
N SER A 265 -104.33 -18.56 -36.68
CA SER A 265 -105.25 -17.41 -36.77
C SER A 265 -105.31 -16.61 -35.46
N THR A 266 -105.11 -15.30 -35.57
CA THR A 266 -104.97 -14.29 -34.50
C THR A 266 -105.43 -12.91 -35.00
N SER A 267 -105.62 -11.90 -34.15
CA SER A 267 -106.10 -10.60 -34.63
C SER A 267 -105.11 -9.95 -35.61
N PRO A 268 -105.55 -9.07 -36.53
CA PRO A 268 -104.68 -8.47 -37.55
C PRO A 268 -103.43 -7.80 -36.96
N ALA A 269 -103.58 -7.14 -35.81
CA ALA A 269 -102.48 -6.49 -35.08
C ALA A 269 -101.53 -7.49 -34.39
N ASP A 270 -102.04 -8.59 -33.84
CA ASP A 270 -101.23 -9.65 -33.21
C ASP A 270 -100.44 -10.45 -34.27
N LEU A 271 -101.06 -10.77 -35.41
CA LEU A 271 -100.34 -11.36 -36.54
C LEU A 271 -99.27 -10.40 -37.08
N GLN A 272 -99.57 -9.11 -37.22
CA GLN A 272 -98.61 -8.08 -37.63
C GLN A 272 -97.41 -8.03 -36.68
N ALA A 273 -97.68 -8.00 -35.37
CA ALA A 273 -96.64 -7.99 -34.34
C ALA A 273 -95.77 -9.26 -34.39
N LYS A 274 -96.39 -10.44 -34.53
CA LYS A 274 -95.67 -11.73 -34.63
C LYS A 274 -94.80 -11.82 -35.88
N LEU A 275 -95.32 -11.43 -37.05
CA LEU A 275 -94.56 -11.39 -38.29
C LEU A 275 -93.38 -10.41 -38.19
N ARG A 276 -93.61 -9.19 -37.69
CA ARG A 276 -92.54 -8.18 -37.46
C ARG A 276 -91.48 -8.65 -36.47
N ALA A 277 -91.86 -9.44 -35.47
CA ALA A 277 -90.97 -10.02 -34.48
C ALA A 277 -90.22 -11.29 -34.95
N LEU A 278 -90.49 -11.81 -36.15
CA LEU A 278 -89.72 -12.94 -36.66
C LEU A 278 -88.27 -12.52 -36.94
N SER A 279 -87.34 -13.40 -36.57
CA SER A 279 -85.90 -13.22 -36.76
C SER A 279 -85.34 -14.38 -37.57
N PHE A 280 -84.61 -14.04 -38.64
CA PHE A 280 -83.86 -14.96 -39.47
C PHE A 280 -82.40 -14.96 -39.01
N ASN A 281 -81.90 -16.13 -38.61
CA ASN A 281 -80.45 -16.37 -38.55
C ASN A 281 -80.05 -17.02 -39.88
N PRO A 282 -79.03 -16.51 -40.59
CA PRO A 282 -78.37 -17.25 -41.66
C PRO A 282 -77.75 -18.55 -41.15
N THR A 283 -77.02 -19.25 -42.02
CA THR A 283 -76.06 -20.27 -41.59
C THR A 283 -74.67 -19.66 -41.67
N ASP A 284 -74.02 -19.54 -40.51
CA ASP A 284 -72.66 -19.04 -40.36
C ASP A 284 -71.68 -19.79 -41.29
N ASN A 285 -70.78 -19.03 -41.94
CA ASN A 285 -69.66 -19.53 -42.74
C ASN A 285 -70.06 -20.52 -43.85
N ARG A 286 -71.27 -20.35 -44.43
CA ARG A 286 -71.83 -21.28 -45.43
C ARG A 286 -71.20 -21.13 -46.83
N THR A 287 -70.73 -19.93 -47.17
CA THR A 287 -70.00 -19.62 -48.41
C THR A 287 -68.97 -18.52 -48.14
N SER A 288 -67.97 -18.33 -49.02
CA SER A 288 -66.93 -17.29 -48.86
C SER A 288 -67.35 -15.89 -49.32
N THR A 289 -68.60 -15.73 -49.79
CA THR A 289 -69.14 -14.50 -50.41
C THR A 289 -70.55 -14.21 -49.89
N SER A 290 -71.16 -13.09 -50.32
CA SER A 290 -72.54 -12.77 -49.95
C SER A 290 -73.57 -13.65 -50.67
N GLU A 291 -74.68 -13.95 -50.01
CA GLU A 291 -75.75 -14.80 -50.53
C GLU A 291 -77.17 -14.30 -50.17
N THR A 292 -78.11 -14.40 -51.11
CA THR A 292 -79.48 -13.89 -50.92
C THR A 292 -80.47 -15.01 -50.58
N THR A 293 -81.26 -14.83 -49.53
CA THR A 293 -82.43 -15.65 -49.15
C THR A 293 -83.72 -14.91 -49.48
N THR A 294 -84.71 -15.59 -50.03
CA THR A 294 -86.02 -15.02 -50.41
C THR A 294 -87.15 -15.65 -49.61
N PHE A 295 -88.10 -14.83 -49.15
CA PHE A 295 -89.21 -15.25 -48.30
C PHE A 295 -90.56 -15.02 -49.00
N THR A 296 -91.37 -16.07 -49.14
CA THR A 296 -92.76 -16.00 -49.58
C THR A 296 -93.69 -16.08 -48.37
N VAL A 297 -94.54 -15.08 -48.19
CA VAL A 297 -95.55 -14.97 -47.12
C VAL A 297 -96.96 -15.08 -47.73
N VAL A 298 -97.82 -15.87 -47.12
CA VAL A 298 -99.25 -16.03 -47.44
C VAL A 298 -100.04 -15.70 -46.18
N ILE A 299 -101.15 -14.96 -46.28
CA ILE A 299 -102.03 -14.59 -45.15
C ILE A 299 -103.50 -14.90 -45.48
N ASN A 300 -104.27 -15.31 -44.48
CA ASN A 300 -105.63 -15.87 -44.63
C ASN A 300 -106.52 -15.54 -43.42
N ASP A 301 -107.71 -14.96 -43.63
CA ASP A 301 -108.72 -14.61 -42.60
C ASP A 301 -109.69 -15.74 -42.22
N ASN A 302 -109.44 -16.95 -42.74
CA ASN A 302 -110.28 -18.15 -42.77
C ASN A 302 -111.33 -18.21 -43.91
N THR A 303 -111.42 -17.19 -44.76
CA THR A 303 -112.37 -17.07 -45.90
C THR A 303 -111.71 -16.66 -47.22
N ASP A 304 -110.75 -15.72 -47.23
CA ASP A 304 -109.96 -15.29 -48.40
C ASP A 304 -108.48 -15.00 -48.01
N THR A 305 -107.61 -14.83 -49.02
CA THR A 305 -106.14 -14.84 -48.84
C THR A 305 -105.37 -13.85 -49.72
N ASP A 306 -104.24 -13.35 -49.21
CA ASP A 306 -103.24 -12.57 -49.96
C ASP A 306 -101.83 -13.21 -49.88
N THR A 307 -100.92 -12.88 -50.79
CA THR A 307 -99.60 -13.51 -50.93
C THR A 307 -98.53 -12.55 -51.48
N ASN A 308 -97.37 -12.49 -50.82
CA ASN A 308 -96.26 -11.62 -51.18
C ASN A 308 -94.90 -12.32 -51.05
N ASN A 309 -94.00 -12.18 -52.03
CA ASN A 309 -92.68 -12.83 -52.04
C ASN A 309 -91.50 -11.88 -52.30
N THR A 310 -91.68 -10.56 -52.07
CA THR A 310 -90.61 -9.58 -52.35
C THR A 310 -89.59 -9.44 -51.21
N THR A 311 -89.87 -9.98 -50.01
CA THR A 311 -88.95 -9.89 -48.88
C THR A 311 -87.70 -10.73 -49.11
N THR A 312 -86.52 -10.11 -49.05
CA THR A 312 -85.22 -10.81 -49.23
C THR A 312 -84.14 -10.28 -48.28
N VAL A 313 -83.26 -11.18 -47.85
CA VAL A 313 -82.10 -10.91 -46.99
C VAL A 313 -80.82 -11.30 -47.71
N ILE A 314 -79.76 -10.51 -47.57
CA ILE A 314 -78.41 -10.79 -48.10
C ILE A 314 -77.46 -11.03 -46.92
N SER A 315 -77.04 -12.28 -46.73
CA SER A 315 -76.07 -12.68 -45.70
C SER A 315 -74.66 -12.52 -46.23
N ASN A 316 -73.75 -11.88 -45.47
CA ASN A 316 -72.38 -11.57 -45.88
C ASN A 316 -71.37 -12.38 -45.07
N ALA A 317 -70.53 -13.17 -45.76
CA ALA A 317 -69.49 -14.00 -45.15
C ALA A 317 -68.40 -13.17 -44.43
N VAL A 318 -68.31 -13.34 -43.12
CA VAL A 318 -67.26 -12.76 -42.25
C VAL A 318 -65.94 -13.53 -42.42
N ALA A 319 -64.80 -12.89 -42.11
CA ALA A 319 -63.48 -13.51 -42.19
C ALA A 319 -62.86 -13.68 -40.79
N PRO A 320 -62.15 -14.80 -40.51
CA PRO A 320 -61.43 -14.97 -39.26
C PRO A 320 -60.42 -13.84 -39.02
N THR A 321 -60.25 -13.44 -37.76
CA THR A 321 -59.32 -12.37 -37.35
C THR A 321 -58.45 -12.86 -36.21
N VAL A 322 -57.18 -12.41 -36.14
CA VAL A 322 -56.31 -12.72 -34.99
C VAL A 322 -56.76 -11.92 -33.77
N THR A 323 -57.04 -12.61 -32.66
CA THR A 323 -57.54 -12.00 -31.42
C THR A 323 -56.47 -11.88 -30.33
N SER A 324 -55.50 -12.80 -30.30
CA SER A 324 -54.37 -12.76 -29.36
C SER A 324 -53.21 -13.64 -29.79
N ILE A 325 -52.01 -13.32 -29.32
CA ILE A 325 -50.80 -14.13 -29.44
C ILE A 325 -50.23 -14.30 -28.03
N SER A 326 -49.89 -15.53 -27.65
CA SER A 326 -49.37 -15.84 -26.32
C SER A 326 -48.45 -17.07 -26.36
N SER A 327 -48.08 -17.60 -25.20
CA SER A 327 -47.21 -18.77 -25.09
C SER A 327 -47.70 -19.75 -24.02
N SER A 328 -47.56 -21.04 -24.26
CA SER A 328 -47.66 -22.06 -23.21
C SER A 328 -46.37 -22.22 -22.40
N THR A 329 -45.25 -21.65 -22.88
CA THR A 329 -44.00 -21.54 -22.12
C THR A 329 -44.20 -20.60 -20.93
N ALA A 330 -43.47 -20.84 -19.84
CA ALA A 330 -43.52 -20.02 -18.63
C ALA A 330 -42.82 -18.68 -18.85
N ASN A 331 -43.04 -17.71 -17.94
CA ASN A 331 -42.23 -16.49 -17.94
C ASN A 331 -40.84 -16.80 -17.36
N GLY A 332 -39.78 -16.27 -17.96
CA GLY A 332 -38.39 -16.56 -17.55
C GLY A 332 -37.38 -16.26 -18.65
N THR A 333 -36.12 -16.64 -18.40
CA THR A 333 -35.02 -16.54 -19.38
C THR A 333 -34.78 -17.89 -20.06
N TYR A 334 -34.57 -17.85 -21.37
CA TYR A 334 -34.34 -19.03 -22.22
C TYR A 334 -33.02 -18.91 -22.99
N LYS A 335 -32.18 -19.93 -22.83
CA LYS A 335 -30.79 -19.99 -23.34
C LYS A 335 -30.70 -20.83 -24.62
N VAL A 336 -29.52 -20.89 -25.26
CA VAL A 336 -29.33 -21.67 -26.50
C VAL A 336 -29.82 -23.12 -26.35
N GLY A 337 -30.68 -23.54 -27.28
CA GLY A 337 -31.27 -24.88 -27.33
C GLY A 337 -32.57 -25.06 -26.55
N ASP A 338 -33.02 -24.08 -25.77
CA ASP A 338 -34.34 -24.13 -25.13
C ASP A 338 -35.47 -23.85 -26.15
N ASN A 339 -36.67 -24.39 -25.88
CA ASN A 339 -37.84 -24.27 -26.76
C ASN A 339 -38.93 -23.36 -26.20
N VAL A 340 -39.33 -22.36 -26.98
CA VAL A 340 -40.43 -21.44 -26.71
C VAL A 340 -41.59 -21.72 -27.68
N ILE A 341 -42.80 -21.91 -27.15
CA ILE A 341 -43.99 -22.22 -27.96
C ILE A 341 -44.80 -20.92 -28.14
N VAL A 342 -45.04 -20.50 -29.37
CA VAL A 342 -45.88 -19.31 -29.66
C VAL A 342 -47.23 -19.77 -30.22
N THR A 343 -48.31 -19.29 -29.61
CA THR A 343 -49.70 -19.66 -29.95
C THR A 343 -50.43 -18.43 -30.46
N VAL A 344 -51.01 -18.53 -31.65
CA VAL A 344 -51.89 -17.50 -32.25
C VAL A 344 -53.34 -17.96 -32.13
N THR A 345 -54.22 -17.07 -31.66
CA THR A 345 -55.67 -17.31 -31.49
C THR A 345 -56.47 -16.49 -32.50
N PHE A 346 -57.50 -17.10 -33.09
CA PHE A 346 -58.44 -16.47 -34.02
C PHE A 346 -59.83 -16.24 -33.41
N SER A 347 -60.66 -15.43 -34.08
CA SER A 347 -62.07 -15.19 -33.72
C SER A 347 -62.94 -16.45 -33.78
N GLU A 348 -62.55 -17.42 -34.59
CA GLU A 348 -63.30 -18.65 -34.89
C GLU A 348 -62.36 -19.78 -35.32
N ILE A 349 -62.92 -20.94 -35.66
CA ILE A 349 -62.15 -22.12 -36.07
C ILE A 349 -61.51 -21.91 -37.44
N VAL A 350 -60.21 -22.18 -37.56
CA VAL A 350 -59.46 -22.09 -38.81
C VAL A 350 -58.83 -23.43 -39.21
N THR A 351 -58.82 -23.69 -40.52
CA THR A 351 -58.11 -24.77 -41.18
C THR A 351 -56.85 -24.21 -41.85
N VAL A 352 -55.72 -24.88 -41.62
CA VAL A 352 -54.43 -24.51 -42.22
C VAL A 352 -54.08 -25.53 -43.30
N THR A 353 -53.91 -25.06 -44.54
CA THR A 353 -53.57 -25.93 -45.69
C THR A 353 -52.15 -25.69 -46.24
N GLY A 354 -51.36 -24.88 -45.54
CA GLY A 354 -49.97 -24.56 -45.90
C GLY A 354 -49.02 -24.60 -44.70
N THR A 355 -47.89 -23.91 -44.87
CA THR A 355 -46.92 -23.66 -43.80
C THR A 355 -46.91 -22.16 -43.46
N PRO A 356 -47.82 -21.68 -42.59
CA PRO A 356 -47.72 -20.35 -42.03
C PRO A 356 -46.36 -20.12 -41.38
N GLN A 357 -45.93 -18.85 -41.36
CA GLN A 357 -44.68 -18.44 -40.74
C GLN A 357 -44.92 -17.22 -39.86
N ILE A 358 -44.29 -17.18 -38.69
CA ILE A 358 -44.23 -16.00 -37.83
C ILE A 358 -42.78 -15.56 -37.64
N THR A 359 -42.46 -14.29 -37.90
CA THR A 359 -41.12 -13.73 -37.70
C THR A 359 -41.04 -13.03 -36.34
N LEU A 360 -40.23 -13.59 -35.45
CA LEU A 360 -40.01 -13.16 -34.07
C LEU A 360 -38.82 -12.19 -33.96
N GLU A 361 -38.97 -11.18 -33.10
CA GLU A 361 -37.94 -10.19 -32.76
C GLU A 361 -36.97 -10.80 -31.74
N THR A 362 -35.82 -11.24 -32.26
CA THR A 362 -34.79 -12.00 -31.54
C THR A 362 -33.44 -11.27 -31.49
N GLY A 363 -33.44 -9.95 -31.70
CA GLY A 363 -32.26 -9.10 -31.59
C GLY A 363 -31.64 -8.79 -32.96
N THR A 364 -30.32 -8.97 -33.10
CA THR A 364 -29.63 -8.58 -34.35
C THR A 364 -29.95 -9.45 -35.57
N THR A 365 -30.72 -10.53 -35.40
CA THR A 365 -31.22 -11.40 -36.47
C THR A 365 -32.55 -11.99 -36.05
N ASP A 366 -33.62 -11.63 -36.75
CA ASP A 366 -34.97 -12.15 -36.53
C ASP A 366 -35.08 -13.64 -36.88
N ARG A 367 -35.83 -14.41 -36.11
CA ARG A 367 -36.12 -15.82 -36.42
C ARG A 367 -37.52 -15.98 -37.00
N THR A 368 -37.58 -16.32 -38.28
CA THR A 368 -38.81 -16.81 -38.94
C THR A 368 -39.07 -18.25 -38.55
N VAL A 369 -40.17 -18.50 -37.85
CA VAL A 369 -40.58 -19.80 -37.31
C VAL A 369 -41.73 -20.35 -38.12
N ASN A 370 -41.60 -21.62 -38.55
CA ASN A 370 -42.65 -22.32 -39.30
C ASN A 370 -43.73 -22.86 -38.36
N TYR A 371 -44.98 -22.89 -38.85
CA TYR A 371 -46.10 -23.58 -38.21
C TYR A 371 -45.75 -25.05 -37.94
N ASN A 372 -45.94 -25.52 -36.70
CA ASN A 372 -45.48 -26.84 -36.28
C ASN A 372 -46.49 -27.99 -36.55
N GLY A 373 -47.62 -27.69 -37.23
CA GLY A 373 -48.69 -28.64 -37.51
C GLY A 373 -49.79 -28.72 -36.44
N THR A 374 -49.62 -28.06 -35.29
CA THR A 374 -50.54 -28.15 -34.14
C THR A 374 -51.60 -27.05 -34.17
N GLY A 375 -52.88 -27.45 -34.23
CA GLY A 375 -54.03 -26.57 -33.96
C GLY A 375 -55.00 -26.32 -35.13
N SER A 376 -54.64 -26.70 -36.36
CA SER A 376 -55.58 -26.69 -37.50
C SER A 376 -56.87 -27.46 -37.18
N GLY A 377 -58.03 -26.88 -37.52
CA GLY A 377 -59.34 -27.37 -37.11
C GLY A 377 -59.78 -26.88 -35.72
N THR A 378 -59.05 -25.92 -35.14
CA THR A 378 -59.40 -25.19 -33.91
C THR A 378 -59.28 -23.67 -34.14
N ASN A 379 -59.60 -22.85 -33.14
CA ASN A 379 -59.35 -21.41 -33.18
C ASN A 379 -57.94 -21.01 -32.73
N THR A 380 -57.01 -21.96 -32.58
CA THR A 380 -55.61 -21.68 -32.19
C THR A 380 -54.62 -22.44 -33.07
N ILE A 381 -53.47 -21.84 -33.39
CA ILE A 381 -52.35 -22.50 -34.10
C ILE A 381 -51.04 -22.25 -33.38
N GLN A 382 -50.08 -23.19 -33.46
CA GLN A 382 -48.82 -23.11 -32.73
C GLN A 382 -47.56 -23.14 -33.61
N PHE A 383 -46.54 -22.48 -33.10
CA PHE A 383 -45.19 -22.37 -33.62
C PHE A 383 -44.21 -22.78 -32.51
N THR A 384 -43.04 -23.32 -32.87
CA THR A 384 -42.02 -23.70 -31.88
C THR A 384 -40.68 -23.12 -32.28
N TYR A 385 -40.24 -22.15 -31.48
CA TYR A 385 -38.96 -21.46 -31.60
C TYR A 385 -37.93 -22.17 -30.70
N THR A 386 -36.83 -22.64 -31.28
CA THR A 386 -35.64 -23.06 -30.53
C THR A 386 -34.65 -21.92 -30.51
N VAL A 387 -34.23 -21.46 -29.33
CA VAL A 387 -33.25 -20.37 -29.17
C VAL A 387 -31.91 -20.75 -29.80
N GLN A 388 -31.38 -19.91 -30.68
CA GLN A 388 -30.14 -20.16 -31.42
C GLN A 388 -28.99 -19.30 -30.84
N ALA A 389 -27.76 -19.67 -31.19
CA ALA A 389 -26.58 -18.90 -30.78
C ALA A 389 -26.61 -17.49 -31.39
N GLY A 390 -26.47 -16.47 -30.53
CA GLY A 390 -26.52 -15.05 -30.87
C GLY A 390 -27.91 -14.40 -30.82
N ASP A 391 -28.98 -15.16 -30.49
CA ASP A 391 -30.31 -14.60 -30.28
C ASP A 391 -30.35 -13.85 -28.94
N LEU A 392 -30.84 -12.61 -28.90
CA LEU A 392 -30.89 -11.81 -27.68
C LEU A 392 -32.11 -10.88 -27.73
N SER A 393 -33.08 -11.12 -26.86
CA SER A 393 -34.30 -10.30 -26.76
C SER A 393 -34.70 -10.10 -25.30
N ALA A 394 -34.88 -8.84 -24.91
CA ALA A 394 -35.24 -8.48 -23.53
C ALA A 394 -36.68 -8.90 -23.18
N ASP A 395 -37.55 -9.00 -24.18
CA ASP A 395 -38.88 -9.63 -24.09
C ASP A 395 -39.34 -10.05 -25.49
N LEU A 396 -39.60 -11.33 -25.71
CA LEU A 396 -39.88 -11.90 -27.04
C LEU A 396 -41.26 -11.48 -27.56
N ASP A 397 -41.29 -10.68 -28.62
CA ASP A 397 -42.49 -10.42 -29.43
C ASP A 397 -42.22 -10.74 -30.91
N TYR A 398 -43.14 -10.38 -31.79
CA TYR A 398 -42.94 -10.43 -33.25
C TYR A 398 -42.61 -9.05 -33.83
N VAL A 399 -41.84 -9.02 -34.92
CA VAL A 399 -41.28 -7.78 -35.50
C VAL A 399 -42.32 -6.71 -35.84
N ALA A 400 -43.48 -7.10 -36.40
CA ALA A 400 -44.52 -6.16 -36.83
C ALA A 400 -45.93 -6.80 -36.87
N THR A 401 -46.96 -5.96 -37.02
CA THR A 401 -48.37 -6.38 -37.14
C THR A 401 -48.66 -7.30 -38.34
N ASN A 402 -47.73 -7.43 -39.28
CA ASN A 402 -47.78 -8.33 -40.44
C ASN A 402 -46.73 -9.47 -40.37
N SER A 403 -46.12 -9.74 -39.21
CA SER A 403 -45.14 -10.82 -39.03
C SER A 403 -45.72 -12.23 -39.24
N LEU A 404 -47.04 -12.41 -39.15
CA LEU A 404 -47.72 -13.67 -39.48
C LEU A 404 -48.09 -13.69 -40.97
N THR A 405 -47.59 -14.68 -41.68
CA THR A 405 -47.91 -14.92 -43.10
C THR A 405 -48.49 -16.33 -43.29
N ALA A 406 -49.41 -16.51 -44.23
CA ALA A 406 -50.14 -17.77 -44.42
C ALA A 406 -49.29 -18.91 -45.03
N GLY A 407 -48.23 -18.58 -45.77
CA GLY A 407 -47.53 -19.51 -46.68
C GLY A 407 -48.38 -19.87 -47.91
N THR A 408 -49.61 -20.37 -47.71
CA THR A 408 -50.64 -20.52 -48.74
C THR A 408 -51.97 -19.91 -48.29
N SER A 409 -52.70 -20.55 -47.36
CA SER A 409 -53.94 -20.04 -46.80
C SER A 409 -54.24 -20.57 -45.38
N ILE A 410 -54.96 -19.74 -44.63
CA ILE A 410 -55.59 -20.04 -43.33
C ILE A 410 -57.04 -19.61 -43.49
N GLN A 411 -57.99 -20.54 -43.38
CA GLN A 411 -59.39 -20.32 -43.79
C GLN A 411 -60.39 -20.84 -42.77
N ASP A 412 -61.60 -20.29 -42.76
CA ASP A 412 -62.76 -20.84 -42.04
C ASP A 412 -63.33 -22.12 -42.74
N SER A 413 -64.53 -22.54 -42.34
CA SER A 413 -65.28 -23.60 -43.05
C SER A 413 -65.90 -23.17 -44.39
N GLY A 414 -66.14 -21.87 -44.59
CA GLY A 414 -66.67 -21.28 -45.82
C GLY A 414 -65.63 -21.09 -46.94
N SER A 415 -64.35 -21.38 -46.68
CA SER A 415 -63.19 -21.07 -47.54
C SER A 415 -62.89 -19.58 -47.70
N LYS A 416 -63.07 -18.81 -46.62
CA LYS A 416 -62.74 -17.40 -46.43
C LYS A 416 -61.37 -17.25 -45.78
N ASP A 417 -60.46 -16.51 -46.42
CA ASP A 417 -59.12 -16.25 -45.86
C ASP A 417 -59.16 -15.39 -44.59
N ALA A 418 -58.37 -15.79 -43.61
CA ALA A 418 -58.21 -15.09 -42.34
C ALA A 418 -57.41 -13.78 -42.49
N THR A 419 -57.84 -12.74 -41.78
CA THR A 419 -57.10 -11.49 -41.60
C THR A 419 -55.98 -11.71 -40.57
N LEU A 420 -54.74 -11.78 -41.05
CA LEU A 420 -53.55 -12.14 -40.25
C LEU A 420 -52.92 -10.96 -39.49
N THR A 421 -53.57 -9.80 -39.48
CA THR A 421 -53.07 -8.61 -38.77
C THR A 421 -53.01 -8.87 -37.27
N LEU A 422 -51.79 -8.92 -36.73
CA LEU A 422 -51.53 -9.05 -35.31
C LEU A 422 -51.74 -7.69 -34.62
N PRO A 423 -52.00 -7.66 -33.30
CA PRO A 423 -51.84 -6.48 -32.47
C PRO A 423 -50.46 -5.83 -32.66
N SER A 424 -50.31 -4.55 -32.32
CA SER A 424 -48.98 -3.94 -32.29
C SER A 424 -48.10 -4.65 -31.23
N PRO A 425 -46.80 -4.89 -31.50
CA PRO A 425 -45.88 -5.42 -30.50
C PRO A 425 -45.89 -4.59 -29.21
N GLY A 426 -45.82 -5.27 -28.06
CA GLY A 426 -46.00 -4.67 -26.73
C GLY A 426 -47.39 -4.12 -26.39
N ALA A 427 -48.37 -4.13 -27.31
CA ALA A 427 -49.74 -3.73 -27.02
C ALA A 427 -50.59 -4.90 -26.49
N ALA A 428 -51.72 -4.62 -25.84
CA ALA A 428 -52.60 -5.65 -25.29
C ALA A 428 -52.93 -6.74 -26.32
N ASN A 429 -52.78 -8.00 -25.92
CA ASN A 429 -52.89 -9.21 -26.73
C ASN A 429 -51.70 -9.53 -27.68
N SER A 430 -50.60 -8.76 -27.68
CA SER A 430 -49.32 -9.17 -28.30
C SER A 430 -48.61 -10.26 -27.48
N LEU A 431 -47.51 -10.82 -27.99
CA LEU A 431 -46.79 -11.88 -27.28
C LEU A 431 -46.11 -11.34 -26.02
N GLY A 432 -45.31 -10.28 -26.12
CA GLY A 432 -44.61 -9.67 -24.96
C GLY A 432 -45.57 -9.08 -23.93
N ALA A 433 -46.66 -8.43 -24.39
CA ALA A 433 -47.70 -7.92 -23.49
C ALA A 433 -48.41 -9.03 -22.67
N ASN A 434 -48.45 -10.26 -23.20
CA ASN A 434 -49.06 -11.42 -22.53
C ASN A 434 -48.05 -12.27 -21.74
N LYS A 435 -46.75 -12.22 -22.07
CA LYS A 435 -45.73 -13.15 -21.58
C LYS A 435 -44.34 -12.52 -21.55
N ALA A 436 -43.75 -12.45 -20.36
CA ALA A 436 -42.37 -12.01 -20.16
C ALA A 436 -41.39 -13.15 -20.49
N LEU A 437 -40.83 -13.14 -21.70
CA LEU A 437 -40.00 -14.20 -22.29
C LEU A 437 -38.64 -13.62 -22.69
N VAL A 438 -37.69 -13.63 -21.76
CA VAL A 438 -36.32 -13.16 -22.02
C VAL A 438 -35.57 -14.23 -22.81
N ILE A 439 -34.93 -13.84 -23.91
CA ILE A 439 -34.11 -14.71 -24.74
C ILE A 439 -32.66 -14.30 -24.60
N ASP A 440 -31.80 -15.24 -24.21
CA ASP A 440 -30.37 -15.03 -24.04
C ASP A 440 -29.58 -16.21 -24.61
N GLY A 441 -29.45 -16.20 -25.93
CA GLY A 441 -28.66 -17.14 -26.71
C GLY A 441 -27.22 -16.68 -26.97
N VAL A 442 -26.75 -15.61 -26.31
CA VAL A 442 -25.33 -15.24 -26.34
C VAL A 442 -24.54 -16.26 -25.51
N VAL A 443 -23.30 -16.54 -25.87
CA VAL A 443 -22.46 -17.49 -25.13
C VAL A 443 -21.13 -16.82 -24.76
N PRO A 444 -20.65 -16.96 -23.52
CA PRO A 444 -19.36 -16.39 -23.14
C PRO A 444 -18.22 -16.96 -23.99
N THR A 445 -17.36 -16.10 -24.52
CA THR A 445 -16.19 -16.47 -25.33
C THR A 445 -14.92 -15.94 -24.68
N VAL A 446 -13.82 -16.68 -24.72
CA VAL A 446 -12.52 -16.15 -24.25
C VAL A 446 -12.02 -15.08 -25.22
N THR A 447 -11.81 -13.86 -24.71
CA THR A 447 -11.35 -12.71 -25.49
C THR A 447 -9.86 -12.47 -25.35
N SER A 448 -9.27 -12.82 -24.20
CA SER A 448 -7.82 -12.75 -23.96
C SER A 448 -7.37 -13.63 -22.80
N VAL A 449 -6.10 -14.03 -22.82
CA VAL A 449 -5.40 -14.58 -21.65
C VAL A 449 -4.20 -13.67 -21.37
N SER A 450 -3.99 -13.29 -20.12
CA SER A 450 -2.87 -12.43 -19.71
C SER A 450 -2.45 -12.75 -18.27
N SER A 451 -1.63 -11.91 -17.67
CA SER A 451 -1.24 -12.03 -16.27
C SER A 451 -1.28 -10.68 -15.55
N SER A 452 -1.54 -10.70 -14.24
CA SER A 452 -1.24 -9.56 -13.35
C SER A 452 0.19 -9.58 -12.81
N THR A 453 0.90 -10.70 -12.96
CA THR A 453 2.35 -10.80 -12.76
C THR A 453 3.08 -9.92 -13.80
N ALA A 454 4.21 -9.36 -13.39
CA ALA A 454 5.02 -8.48 -14.26
C ALA A 454 5.76 -9.28 -15.34
N ASN A 455 6.26 -8.58 -16.36
CA ASN A 455 7.20 -9.18 -17.30
C ASN A 455 8.56 -9.37 -16.60
N GLY A 456 9.20 -10.51 -16.77
CA GLY A 456 10.47 -10.84 -16.10
C GLY A 456 10.74 -12.34 -16.02
N THR A 457 11.81 -12.71 -15.34
CA THR A 457 12.20 -14.11 -15.09
C THR A 457 11.77 -14.53 -13.68
N TYR A 458 11.19 -15.73 -13.57
CA TYR A 458 10.66 -16.28 -12.33
C TYR A 458 11.25 -17.66 -12.02
N LYS A 459 11.61 -17.84 -10.75
CA LYS A 459 12.32 -19.02 -10.21
C LYS A 459 11.38 -19.98 -9.50
N ALA A 460 11.87 -21.16 -9.15
CA ALA A 460 11.11 -22.15 -8.38
C ALA A 460 10.53 -21.55 -7.07
N GLY A 461 9.22 -21.77 -6.85
CA GLY A 461 8.47 -21.25 -5.71
C GLY A 461 7.78 -19.90 -5.93
N ASP A 462 8.06 -19.18 -7.03
CA ASP A 462 7.33 -17.94 -7.36
C ASP A 462 5.92 -18.23 -7.92
N ASN A 463 4.99 -17.29 -7.71
CA ASN A 463 3.59 -17.42 -8.15
C ASN A 463 3.28 -16.53 -9.36
N ILE A 464 2.84 -17.16 -10.46
CA ILE A 464 2.32 -16.50 -11.65
C ILE A 464 0.79 -16.53 -11.61
N ILE A 465 0.13 -15.37 -11.77
CA ILE A 465 -1.34 -15.26 -11.80
C ILE A 465 -1.78 -15.18 -13.25
N VAL A 466 -2.26 -16.28 -13.82
CA VAL A 466 -2.82 -16.31 -15.18
C VAL A 466 -4.30 -15.92 -15.12
N THR A 467 -4.68 -14.92 -15.91
CA THR A 467 -6.03 -14.36 -15.98
C THR A 467 -6.64 -14.62 -17.34
N VAL A 468 -7.77 -15.32 -17.38
CA VAL A 468 -8.59 -15.54 -18.59
C VAL A 468 -9.75 -14.55 -18.58
N THR A 469 -9.90 -13.77 -19.65
CA THR A 469 -10.98 -12.79 -19.83
C THR A 469 -12.03 -13.32 -20.79
N PHE A 470 -13.30 -13.17 -20.44
CA PHE A 470 -14.47 -13.56 -21.25
C PHE A 470 -15.16 -12.33 -21.86
N SER A 471 -16.03 -12.55 -22.85
CA SER A 471 -16.88 -11.52 -23.48
C SER A 471 -17.86 -10.88 -22.50
N GLU A 472 -18.23 -11.60 -21.44
CA GLU A 472 -19.24 -11.23 -20.46
C GLU A 472 -18.98 -11.88 -19.10
N VAL A 473 -19.89 -11.68 -18.14
CA VAL A 473 -19.77 -12.19 -16.77
C VAL A 473 -20.02 -13.69 -16.71
N VAL A 474 -19.09 -14.44 -16.10
CA VAL A 474 -19.19 -15.89 -15.92
C VAL A 474 -19.20 -16.29 -14.44
N THR A 475 -20.00 -17.30 -14.13
CA THR A 475 -20.08 -18.00 -12.84
C THR A 475 -19.40 -19.36 -12.97
N VAL A 476 -18.63 -19.74 -11.95
CA VAL A 476 -17.91 -21.02 -11.89
C VAL A 476 -18.53 -21.93 -10.81
N THR A 477 -18.90 -23.15 -11.20
CA THR A 477 -19.58 -24.14 -10.33
C THR A 477 -18.75 -25.39 -10.02
N GLY A 478 -17.54 -25.48 -10.56
CA GLY A 478 -16.60 -26.59 -10.37
C GLY A 478 -15.15 -26.13 -10.37
N THR A 479 -14.23 -27.00 -10.80
CA THR A 479 -12.79 -26.70 -10.84
C THR A 479 -12.27 -26.75 -12.28
N PRO A 480 -12.39 -25.66 -13.06
CA PRO A 480 -11.66 -25.51 -14.31
C PRO A 480 -10.15 -25.72 -14.14
N GLN A 481 -9.48 -26.14 -15.20
CA GLN A 481 -8.04 -26.32 -15.25
C GLN A 481 -7.46 -25.67 -16.52
N ILE A 482 -6.26 -25.09 -16.43
CA ILE A 482 -5.49 -24.63 -17.58
C ILE A 482 -4.11 -25.31 -17.62
N THR A 483 -3.73 -25.89 -18.76
CA THR A 483 -2.40 -26.52 -18.92
C THR A 483 -1.42 -25.56 -19.60
N LEU A 484 -0.38 -25.18 -18.85
CA LEU A 484 0.69 -24.28 -19.25
C LEU A 484 1.88 -25.05 -19.84
N GLU A 485 2.49 -24.47 -20.88
CA GLU A 485 3.74 -24.93 -21.50
C GLU A 485 4.91 -24.41 -20.66
N THR A 486 5.63 -25.32 -20.02
CA THR A 486 6.64 -25.03 -18.98
C THR A 486 7.96 -25.78 -19.21
N GLY A 487 8.19 -26.24 -20.45
CA GLY A 487 9.41 -26.91 -20.87
C GLY A 487 9.25 -28.42 -20.99
N THR A 488 10.12 -29.19 -20.35
CA THR A 488 10.10 -30.66 -20.49
C THR A 488 8.92 -31.36 -19.79
N THR A 489 8.12 -30.63 -19.02
CA THR A 489 6.93 -31.11 -18.32
C THR A 489 5.92 -29.98 -18.20
N ASP A 490 4.74 -30.16 -18.81
CA ASP A 490 3.63 -29.21 -18.71
C ASP A 490 3.03 -29.16 -17.31
N ARG A 491 2.57 -27.98 -16.88
CA ARG A 491 1.93 -27.78 -15.58
C ARG A 491 0.43 -27.50 -15.75
N THR A 492 -0.40 -28.43 -15.29
CA THR A 492 -1.86 -28.24 -15.22
C THR A 492 -2.22 -27.52 -13.92
N VAL A 493 -2.87 -26.37 -14.05
CA VAL A 493 -3.16 -25.42 -12.96
C VAL A 493 -4.66 -25.39 -12.70
N ASN A 494 -5.06 -25.63 -11.46
CA ASN A 494 -6.47 -25.56 -11.05
C ASN A 494 -6.94 -24.11 -10.87
N TYR A 495 -8.19 -23.84 -11.22
CA TYR A 495 -8.88 -22.60 -10.87
C TYR A 495 -8.89 -22.41 -9.34
N ASN A 496 -8.49 -21.22 -8.88
CA ASN A 496 -8.24 -20.95 -7.46
C ASN A 496 -9.47 -20.40 -6.69
N GLY A 497 -10.62 -20.27 -7.36
CA GLY A 497 -11.84 -19.67 -6.81
C GLY A 497 -12.04 -18.16 -7.11
N THR A 498 -11.01 -17.48 -7.62
CA THR A 498 -11.01 -16.02 -7.84
C THR A 498 -11.54 -15.66 -9.22
N GLY A 499 -12.64 -14.90 -9.26
CA GLY A 499 -13.19 -14.30 -10.48
C GLY A 499 -14.61 -14.72 -10.86
N SER A 500 -15.16 -15.76 -10.24
CA SER A 500 -16.57 -16.17 -10.40
C SER A 500 -17.52 -15.01 -10.07
N GLY A 501 -18.49 -14.76 -10.95
CA GLY A 501 -19.35 -13.58 -10.91
C GLY A 501 -18.74 -12.33 -11.56
N THR A 502 -17.65 -12.48 -12.32
CA THR A 502 -17.02 -11.41 -13.13
C THR A 502 -16.71 -11.91 -14.54
N ASN A 503 -16.22 -11.04 -15.43
CA ASN A 503 -15.75 -11.44 -16.76
C ASN A 503 -14.28 -11.91 -16.79
N THR A 504 -13.65 -12.14 -15.64
CA THR A 504 -12.26 -12.63 -15.56
C THR A 504 -12.12 -13.78 -14.56
N LEU A 505 -11.44 -14.86 -14.93
CA LEU A 505 -11.11 -15.98 -14.04
C LEU A 505 -9.59 -16.05 -13.82
N GLN A 506 -9.15 -16.31 -12.60
CA GLN A 506 -7.72 -16.39 -12.25
C GLN A 506 -7.28 -17.81 -11.85
N PHE A 507 -6.08 -18.15 -12.29
CA PHE A 507 -5.37 -19.39 -12.02
C PHE A 507 -4.00 -19.03 -11.43
N THR A 508 -3.57 -19.72 -10.36
CA THR A 508 -2.27 -19.45 -9.73
C THR A 508 -1.32 -20.60 -10.00
N TYR A 509 -0.35 -20.38 -10.87
CA TYR A 509 0.75 -21.30 -11.13
C TYR A 509 1.90 -21.00 -10.17
N THR A 510 2.29 -21.97 -9.33
CA THR A 510 3.55 -21.91 -8.58
C THR A 510 4.62 -22.64 -9.38
N VAL A 511 5.70 -21.94 -9.75
CA VAL A 511 6.82 -22.49 -10.52
C VAL A 511 7.47 -23.64 -9.77
N GLN A 512 7.71 -24.78 -10.42
CA GLN A 512 8.35 -25.94 -9.80
C GLN A 512 9.83 -26.06 -10.21
N ALA A 513 10.60 -26.83 -9.43
CA ALA A 513 12.00 -27.08 -9.75
C ALA A 513 12.12 -27.88 -11.07
N GLY A 514 12.97 -27.41 -11.99
CA GLY A 514 13.15 -27.97 -13.32
C GLY A 514 12.16 -27.49 -14.39
N ASP A 515 11.20 -26.61 -14.06
CA ASP A 515 10.37 -25.93 -15.07
C ASP A 515 11.22 -24.85 -15.77
N VAL A 516 11.25 -24.85 -17.11
CA VAL A 516 12.04 -23.91 -17.90
C VAL A 516 11.31 -23.57 -19.21
N THR A 517 10.92 -22.31 -19.39
CA THR A 517 10.46 -21.80 -20.69
C THR A 517 10.95 -20.38 -20.94
N ALA A 518 11.32 -20.09 -22.19
CA ALA A 518 11.74 -18.77 -22.64
C ALA A 518 10.57 -17.76 -22.71
N ASP A 519 9.32 -18.24 -22.80
CA ASP A 519 8.11 -17.44 -22.66
C ASP A 519 6.93 -18.34 -22.26
N LEU A 520 6.19 -17.96 -21.22
CA LEU A 520 5.11 -18.76 -20.65
C LEU A 520 3.80 -18.54 -21.42
N ASP A 521 3.36 -19.56 -22.16
CA ASP A 521 2.02 -19.63 -22.73
C ASP A 521 1.32 -20.93 -22.31
N TYR A 522 0.14 -21.21 -22.86
CA TYR A 522 -0.52 -22.50 -22.72
C TYR A 522 -0.28 -23.40 -23.94
N VAL A 523 -0.29 -24.72 -23.72
CA VAL A 523 0.10 -25.73 -24.73
C VAL A 523 -0.70 -25.61 -26.04
N ALA A 524 -2.01 -25.36 -25.98
CA ALA A 524 -2.86 -25.26 -27.16
C ALA A 524 -4.14 -24.42 -26.93
N THR A 525 -4.87 -24.11 -28.01
CA THR A 525 -6.16 -23.38 -27.97
C THR A 525 -7.25 -24.06 -27.15
N ASN A 526 -7.07 -25.34 -26.79
CA ASN A 526 -7.97 -26.12 -25.93
C ASN A 526 -7.38 -26.43 -24.54
N SER A 527 -6.28 -25.77 -24.13
CA SER A 527 -5.67 -25.96 -22.81
C SER A 527 -6.57 -25.56 -21.63
N LEU A 528 -7.58 -24.71 -21.84
CA LEU A 528 -8.59 -24.42 -20.82
C LEU A 528 -9.70 -25.49 -20.87
N THR A 529 -9.81 -26.26 -19.79
CA THR A 529 -10.81 -27.32 -19.65
C THR A 529 -11.70 -27.06 -18.44
N ALA A 530 -13.02 -27.16 -18.59
CA ALA A 530 -13.97 -26.90 -17.50
C ALA A 530 -15.23 -27.80 -17.51
N GLY A 531 -15.42 -28.64 -18.53
CA GLY A 531 -16.72 -29.28 -18.76
C GLY A 531 -17.83 -28.22 -18.87
N THR A 532 -18.94 -28.40 -18.16
CA THR A 532 -20.05 -27.43 -18.08
C THR A 532 -19.94 -26.48 -16.87
N SER A 533 -18.75 -26.30 -16.28
CA SER A 533 -18.60 -25.58 -15.01
C SER A 533 -18.32 -24.07 -15.11
N ILE A 534 -18.26 -23.51 -16.32
CA ILE A 534 -18.20 -22.06 -16.57
C ILE A 534 -19.43 -21.69 -17.40
N GLN A 535 -20.32 -20.87 -16.84
CA GLN A 535 -21.58 -20.46 -17.45
C GLN A 535 -21.85 -18.97 -17.22
N ASP A 536 -22.71 -18.34 -18.03
CA ASP A 536 -23.24 -17.00 -17.76
C ASP A 536 -24.34 -17.01 -16.66
N ALA A 537 -25.14 -15.93 -16.57
CA ALA A 537 -26.28 -15.84 -15.66
C ALA A 537 -27.54 -16.61 -16.14
N SER A 538 -27.60 -16.96 -17.42
CA SER A 538 -28.74 -17.61 -18.11
C SER A 538 -28.55 -19.13 -18.26
N GLY A 539 -27.33 -19.62 -18.02
CA GLY A 539 -26.94 -21.02 -18.08
C GLY A 539 -26.31 -21.46 -19.41
N ASN A 540 -25.88 -20.55 -20.29
CA ASN A 540 -25.09 -20.92 -21.47
C ASN A 540 -23.69 -21.34 -21.04
N ASN A 541 -23.18 -22.45 -21.59
CA ASN A 541 -21.80 -22.87 -21.36
C ASN A 541 -20.83 -21.98 -22.14
N ALA A 542 -19.76 -21.53 -21.49
CA ALA A 542 -18.72 -20.73 -22.14
C ALA A 542 -17.96 -21.52 -23.21
N SER A 543 -17.66 -20.86 -24.34
CA SER A 543 -16.69 -21.33 -25.33
C SER A 543 -15.27 -21.13 -24.80
N LEU A 544 -14.62 -22.24 -24.46
CA LEU A 544 -13.31 -22.29 -23.81
C LEU A 544 -12.12 -22.18 -24.79
N THR A 545 -12.37 -21.90 -26.08
CA THR A 545 -11.31 -21.81 -27.09
C THR A 545 -10.45 -20.58 -26.83
N LEU A 546 -9.21 -20.80 -26.41
CA LEU A 546 -8.21 -19.77 -26.22
C LEU A 546 -7.68 -19.28 -27.57
N PRO A 547 -7.11 -18.06 -27.64
CA PRO A 547 -6.27 -17.64 -28.76
C PRO A 547 -5.16 -18.66 -29.08
N SER A 548 -4.58 -18.61 -30.27
CA SER A 548 -3.41 -19.46 -30.58
C SER A 548 -2.20 -19.00 -29.75
N PRO A 549 -1.40 -19.91 -29.17
CA PRO A 549 -0.18 -19.55 -28.45
C PRO A 549 0.76 -18.67 -29.30
N GLY A 550 1.36 -17.66 -28.69
CA GLY A 550 2.14 -16.60 -29.36
C GLY A 550 1.37 -15.66 -30.30
N ALA A 551 0.07 -15.83 -30.52
CA ALA A 551 -0.76 -14.92 -31.33
C ALA A 551 -1.42 -13.83 -30.46
N ALA A 552 -1.87 -12.75 -31.09
CA ALA A 552 -2.49 -11.62 -30.37
C ALA A 552 -3.60 -12.08 -29.41
N ASN A 553 -3.53 -11.59 -28.17
CA ASN A 553 -4.36 -11.98 -27.01
C ASN A 553 -4.02 -13.32 -26.32
N SER A 554 -2.98 -14.07 -26.74
CA SER A 554 -2.42 -15.20 -25.97
C SER A 554 -1.65 -14.73 -24.72
N LEU A 555 -1.23 -15.66 -23.86
CA LEU A 555 -0.50 -15.29 -22.64
C LEU A 555 0.88 -14.72 -22.98
N GLY A 556 1.71 -15.43 -23.76
CA GLY A 556 3.06 -14.97 -24.15
C GLY A 556 3.02 -13.71 -25.01
N ALA A 557 2.08 -13.63 -25.95
CA ALA A 557 1.88 -12.42 -26.76
C ALA A 557 1.50 -11.17 -25.94
N ASN A 558 0.83 -11.36 -24.79
CA ASN A 558 0.46 -10.28 -23.88
C ASN A 558 1.51 -10.02 -22.77
N LYS A 559 2.36 -11.00 -22.44
CA LYS A 559 3.25 -11.01 -21.28
C LYS A 559 4.51 -11.84 -21.53
N ALA A 560 5.65 -11.17 -21.60
CA ALA A 560 6.96 -11.82 -21.59
C ALA A 560 7.29 -12.33 -20.17
N ILE A 561 6.96 -13.59 -19.89
CA ILE A 561 7.17 -14.25 -18.60
C ILE A 561 8.11 -15.43 -18.82
N VAL A 562 9.37 -15.28 -18.42
CA VAL A 562 10.39 -16.31 -18.52
C VAL A 562 10.33 -17.17 -17.25
N ILE A 563 10.34 -18.49 -17.39
CA ILE A 563 10.41 -19.42 -16.27
C ILE A 563 11.76 -20.11 -16.28
N ASP A 564 12.42 -20.13 -15.13
CA ASP A 564 13.69 -20.80 -14.92
C ASP A 564 13.79 -21.31 -13.48
N GLY A 565 13.36 -22.55 -13.27
CA GLY A 565 13.38 -23.25 -11.99
C GLY A 565 14.59 -24.19 -11.81
N VAL A 566 15.67 -24.00 -12.55
CA VAL A 566 16.92 -24.77 -12.41
C VAL A 566 17.87 -24.05 -11.46
N THR A 567 18.59 -24.79 -10.62
CA THR A 567 19.62 -24.23 -9.72
C THR A 567 21.03 -24.44 -10.30
N PRO A 568 21.93 -23.44 -10.21
CA PRO A 568 23.35 -23.64 -10.50
C PRO A 568 23.94 -24.83 -9.75
N ASN A 569 24.82 -25.56 -10.42
CA ASN A 569 25.50 -26.74 -9.92
C ASN A 569 27.00 -26.68 -10.25
N LEU A 570 27.84 -27.11 -9.32
CA LEU A 570 29.29 -27.06 -9.45
C LEU A 570 29.76 -28.20 -10.37
N THR A 571 30.48 -27.87 -11.44
CA THR A 571 30.98 -28.84 -12.44
C THR A 571 32.47 -29.15 -12.27
N SER A 572 33.26 -28.19 -11.77
CA SER A 572 34.68 -28.40 -11.44
C SER A 572 35.22 -27.28 -10.54
N SER A 573 36.35 -27.54 -9.89
CA SER A 573 37.09 -26.56 -9.10
C SER A 573 38.61 -26.62 -9.38
N ASN A 574 39.31 -25.53 -9.08
CA ASN A 574 40.77 -25.47 -8.94
C ASN A 574 41.14 -24.65 -7.69
N PRO A 575 41.66 -25.23 -6.60
CA PRO A 575 42.05 -26.64 -6.45
C PRO A 575 40.91 -27.62 -6.72
N ALA A 576 41.25 -28.74 -7.35
CA ALA A 576 40.33 -29.87 -7.44
C ALA A 576 40.14 -30.49 -6.04
N ASP A 577 39.04 -31.21 -5.85
CA ASP A 577 38.84 -32.01 -4.64
C ASP A 577 39.92 -33.10 -4.51
N ASP A 578 40.30 -33.43 -3.26
CA ASP A 578 41.46 -34.27 -2.89
C ASP A 578 42.83 -33.83 -3.47
N ALA A 579 42.96 -32.60 -4.01
CA ALA A 579 44.23 -32.13 -4.59
C ALA A 579 45.34 -32.02 -3.53
N THR A 580 46.59 -32.35 -3.90
CA THR A 580 47.76 -32.26 -3.02
C THR A 580 48.89 -31.47 -3.69
N GLY A 581 49.71 -30.80 -2.90
CA GLY A 581 50.77 -29.92 -3.43
C GLY A 581 50.23 -28.61 -4.00
N VAL A 582 49.09 -28.13 -3.50
CA VAL A 582 48.49 -26.86 -3.90
C VAL A 582 49.41 -25.69 -3.51
N VAL A 583 49.72 -24.81 -4.46
CA VAL A 583 50.55 -23.63 -4.23
C VAL A 583 49.89 -22.73 -3.18
N ILE A 584 50.67 -22.23 -2.22
CA ILE A 584 50.12 -21.47 -1.07
C ILE A 584 49.31 -20.22 -1.46
N SER A 585 49.64 -19.59 -2.60
CA SER A 585 48.95 -18.40 -3.13
C SER A 585 47.89 -18.72 -4.20
N GLN A 586 47.35 -19.94 -4.20
CA GLN A 586 46.40 -20.41 -5.21
C GLN A 586 44.96 -19.90 -4.94
N ASN A 587 44.45 -19.05 -5.83
CA ASN A 587 43.02 -18.72 -5.89
C ASN A 587 42.16 -19.98 -5.99
N ILE A 588 41.04 -20.02 -5.26
CA ILE A 588 40.02 -21.06 -5.39
C ILE A 588 39.07 -20.64 -6.51
N VAL A 589 39.06 -21.39 -7.60
CA VAL A 589 38.22 -21.17 -8.78
C VAL A 589 37.13 -22.25 -8.83
N LEU A 590 35.89 -21.84 -9.03
CA LEU A 590 34.70 -22.69 -9.08
C LEU A 590 33.99 -22.49 -10.41
N THR A 591 33.70 -23.56 -11.15
CA THR A 591 33.04 -23.51 -12.47
C THR A 591 31.69 -24.20 -12.41
N PHE A 592 30.63 -23.51 -12.79
CA PHE A 592 29.25 -23.97 -12.76
C PHE A 592 28.75 -24.39 -14.16
N ASN A 593 27.66 -25.15 -14.20
CA ASN A 593 26.99 -25.57 -15.44
C ASN A 593 26.37 -24.40 -16.24
N GLU A 594 26.19 -23.25 -15.61
CA GLU A 594 25.45 -22.10 -16.12
C GLU A 594 26.01 -20.76 -15.60
N ASN A 595 25.57 -19.64 -16.18
CA ASN A 595 26.03 -18.32 -15.77
C ASN A 595 25.55 -17.96 -14.36
N ILE A 596 26.46 -17.50 -13.52
CA ILE A 596 26.18 -17.16 -12.12
C ILE A 596 26.39 -15.67 -11.82
N SER A 597 25.91 -15.26 -10.66
CA SER A 597 26.02 -13.94 -10.06
C SER A 597 26.16 -14.05 -8.55
N LYS A 598 26.66 -12.99 -7.93
CA LYS A 598 26.81 -12.92 -6.47
C LYS A 598 25.43 -12.84 -5.80
N GLY A 599 25.19 -13.72 -4.83
CA GLY A 599 24.08 -13.63 -3.90
C GLY A 599 24.52 -12.97 -2.60
N THR A 600 24.31 -13.65 -1.47
CA THR A 600 24.62 -13.17 -0.11
C THR A 600 25.18 -14.28 0.78
N GLY A 601 25.91 -13.91 1.83
CA GLY A 601 26.50 -14.85 2.78
C GLY A 601 27.94 -15.23 2.43
N ASN A 602 28.45 -16.22 3.16
CA ASN A 602 29.89 -16.39 3.31
C ASN A 602 30.43 -17.68 2.64
N ILE A 603 31.69 -17.60 2.26
CA ILE A 603 32.57 -18.71 1.91
C ILE A 603 33.57 -18.84 3.06
N LEU A 604 33.71 -20.03 3.65
CA LEU A 604 34.63 -20.28 4.76
C LEU A 604 35.77 -21.19 4.29
N ILE A 605 37.00 -20.76 4.55
CA ILE A 605 38.22 -21.55 4.36
C ILE A 605 38.58 -22.13 5.72
N LYS A 606 38.71 -23.46 5.83
CA LYS A 606 38.86 -24.15 7.11
C LYS A 606 39.94 -25.23 7.07
N LYS A 607 40.65 -25.45 8.19
CA LYS A 607 41.67 -26.50 8.29
C LYS A 607 41.03 -27.86 8.54
N SER A 608 41.42 -28.88 7.79
CA SER A 608 40.89 -30.25 7.90
C SER A 608 41.33 -30.99 9.17
N LEU A 609 42.43 -30.55 9.80
CA LEU A 609 42.98 -31.20 11.00
C LEU A 609 42.19 -30.90 12.29
N ASP A 610 41.77 -29.66 12.49
CA ASP A 610 41.17 -29.17 13.75
C ASP A 610 39.82 -28.45 13.56
N ASN A 611 39.35 -28.32 12.31
CA ASN A 611 38.15 -27.58 11.93
C ASN A 611 38.16 -26.08 12.25
N SER A 612 39.33 -25.49 12.53
CA SER A 612 39.50 -24.05 12.67
C SER A 612 39.18 -23.32 11.36
N THR A 613 38.58 -22.14 11.46
CA THR A 613 38.35 -21.27 10.31
C THR A 613 39.57 -20.38 10.12
N VAL A 614 40.15 -20.41 8.92
CA VAL A 614 41.26 -19.54 8.50
C VAL A 614 40.71 -18.20 8.00
N GLU A 615 39.70 -18.25 7.14
CA GLU A 615 39.05 -17.04 6.61
C GLU A 615 37.54 -17.22 6.47
N THR A 616 36.81 -16.12 6.58
CA THR A 616 35.38 -16.02 6.28
C THR A 616 35.17 -14.86 5.30
N ILE A 617 34.99 -15.20 4.03
CA ILE A 617 34.86 -14.27 2.92
C ILE A 617 33.37 -14.04 2.62
N ASP A 618 32.85 -12.84 2.85
CA ASP A 618 31.53 -12.46 2.34
C ASP A 618 31.59 -12.40 0.80
N VAL A 619 30.69 -13.12 0.12
CA VAL A 619 30.71 -13.28 -1.35
C VAL A 619 30.57 -11.96 -2.10
N THR A 620 30.03 -10.91 -1.47
CA THR A 620 29.87 -9.58 -2.06
C THR A 620 31.21 -8.85 -2.24
N THR A 621 32.22 -9.17 -1.42
CA THR A 621 33.54 -8.50 -1.38
C THR A 621 34.37 -8.62 -2.66
N ALA A 622 35.35 -7.75 -2.83
CA ALA A 622 36.28 -7.77 -3.97
C ALA A 622 37.15 -9.05 -4.05
N SER A 623 37.29 -9.79 -2.94
CA SER A 623 37.97 -11.09 -2.88
C SER A 623 37.28 -12.16 -3.73
N VAL A 624 35.99 -12.01 -4.03
CA VAL A 624 35.29 -12.87 -4.99
C VAL A 624 35.04 -12.09 -6.28
N THR A 625 35.43 -12.66 -7.41
CA THR A 625 35.12 -12.17 -8.76
C THR A 625 34.35 -13.23 -9.53
N ILE A 626 33.50 -12.82 -10.48
CA ILE A 626 32.73 -13.73 -11.33
C ILE A 626 32.93 -13.35 -12.79
N SER A 627 33.16 -14.34 -13.63
CA SER A 627 33.16 -14.25 -15.09
C SER A 627 32.27 -15.36 -15.63
N THR A 628 31.15 -15.00 -16.27
CA THR A 628 30.16 -15.95 -16.82
C THR A 628 29.71 -17.02 -15.81
N ASN A 629 30.17 -18.25 -15.94
CA ASN A 629 29.86 -19.40 -15.10
C ASN A 629 30.97 -19.73 -14.08
N THR A 630 32.00 -18.87 -13.97
CA THR A 630 33.18 -19.11 -13.14
C THR A 630 33.28 -18.07 -12.02
N ALA A 631 33.37 -18.52 -10.77
CA ALA A 631 33.71 -17.69 -9.61
C ALA A 631 35.17 -17.91 -9.23
N THR A 632 35.93 -16.83 -9.04
CA THR A 632 37.31 -16.86 -8.54
C THR A 632 37.36 -16.17 -7.19
N ILE A 633 37.72 -16.94 -6.17
CA ILE A 633 37.90 -16.51 -4.78
C ILE A 633 39.40 -16.40 -4.51
N ASN A 634 39.84 -15.20 -4.12
CA ASN A 634 41.19 -14.88 -3.69
C ASN A 634 41.20 -14.72 -2.16
N PRO A 635 41.86 -15.62 -1.39
CA PRO A 635 42.05 -15.46 0.05
C PRO A 635 42.78 -14.15 0.38
N SER A 636 42.60 -13.61 1.59
CA SER A 636 43.36 -12.42 2.04
C SER A 636 44.77 -12.73 2.56
N SER A 637 45.10 -14.01 2.73
CA SER A 637 46.44 -14.51 3.05
C SER A 637 46.72 -15.84 2.37
N ASP A 638 47.98 -16.09 2.00
CA ASP A 638 48.45 -17.39 1.51
C ASP A 638 48.16 -18.51 2.53
N PHE A 639 47.98 -19.74 2.05
CA PHE A 639 47.78 -20.93 2.89
C PHE A 639 49.04 -21.29 3.70
N ASP A 640 48.86 -21.83 4.90
CA ASP A 640 49.94 -22.51 5.62
C ASP A 640 50.43 -23.72 4.82
N LEU A 641 51.72 -24.04 4.91
CA LEU A 641 52.33 -25.19 4.23
C LEU A 641 51.86 -26.53 4.79
N ASN A 642 51.87 -27.56 3.93
CA ASN A 642 51.59 -28.97 4.24
C ASN A 642 50.33 -29.15 5.12
N THR A 643 49.30 -28.34 4.84
CA THR A 643 48.08 -28.23 5.65
C THR A 643 46.89 -28.60 4.78
N GLY A 644 46.03 -29.47 5.30
CA GLY A 644 44.76 -29.82 4.69
C GLY A 644 43.72 -28.72 4.94
N TYR A 645 42.99 -28.35 3.89
CA TYR A 645 41.91 -27.38 3.89
C TYR A 645 40.63 -27.97 3.30
N TYR A 646 39.49 -27.43 3.73
CA TYR A 646 38.20 -27.63 3.06
C TYR A 646 37.43 -26.32 2.98
N ILE A 647 36.52 -26.25 2.01
CA ILE A 647 35.75 -25.04 1.67
C ILE A 647 34.27 -25.27 1.96
N GLN A 648 33.67 -24.38 2.76
CA GLN A 648 32.21 -24.31 2.93
C GLN A 648 31.66 -23.07 2.21
N ILE A 649 30.49 -23.19 1.59
CA ILE A 649 29.85 -22.15 0.77
C ILE A 649 28.39 -22.07 1.20
N ALA A 650 27.92 -20.89 1.65
CA ALA A 650 26.52 -20.70 1.99
C ALA A 650 25.59 -20.96 0.78
N ASN A 651 24.42 -21.57 1.02
CA ASN A 651 23.40 -21.91 0.01
C ASN A 651 22.64 -20.68 -0.57
N THR A 652 23.22 -19.50 -0.44
CA THR A 652 22.78 -18.22 -1.00
C THR A 652 23.94 -17.45 -1.64
N ALA A 653 25.19 -17.96 -1.59
CA ALA A 653 26.38 -17.22 -1.99
C ALA A 653 26.45 -16.98 -3.50
N PHE A 654 26.05 -17.97 -4.29
CA PHE A 654 25.97 -17.89 -5.74
C PHE A 654 24.53 -18.19 -6.19
N LYS A 655 24.12 -17.55 -7.28
CA LYS A 655 22.79 -17.69 -7.90
C LYS A 655 22.88 -17.45 -9.41
N ASP A 656 21.87 -17.89 -10.16
CA ASP A 656 21.72 -17.59 -11.59
C ASP A 656 21.13 -16.17 -11.83
N ALA A 657 20.61 -15.93 -13.05
CA ALA A 657 19.91 -14.70 -13.44
C ALA A 657 18.43 -14.63 -12.99
N ALA A 658 17.76 -15.77 -12.81
CA ALA A 658 16.40 -15.90 -12.26
C ALA A 658 16.35 -15.75 -10.72
N ASN A 659 17.51 -15.86 -10.08
CA ASN A 659 17.75 -15.92 -8.64
C ASN A 659 17.43 -17.28 -7.98
N ASN A 660 17.54 -18.43 -8.67
CA ASN A 660 17.71 -19.68 -7.94
C ASN A 660 19.12 -19.71 -7.35
N ASN A 661 19.26 -20.16 -6.10
CA ASN A 661 20.55 -20.20 -5.43
C ASN A 661 21.25 -21.55 -5.68
N TYR A 662 22.57 -21.54 -5.77
CA TYR A 662 23.39 -22.74 -5.62
C TYR A 662 23.16 -23.36 -4.24
N ALA A 663 23.04 -24.70 -4.19
CA ALA A 663 22.83 -25.46 -2.96
C ALA A 663 23.94 -25.26 -1.90
N GLY A 664 25.11 -24.76 -2.29
CA GLY A 664 26.24 -24.52 -1.40
C GLY A 664 27.05 -25.77 -1.09
N ILE A 665 27.99 -25.64 -0.15
CA ILE A 665 28.80 -26.72 0.42
C ILE A 665 28.78 -26.57 1.94
N SER A 666 28.30 -27.60 2.66
CA SER A 666 28.14 -27.55 4.12
C SER A 666 29.00 -28.55 4.88
N ASP A 667 29.55 -29.56 4.20
CA ASP A 667 30.43 -30.57 4.77
C ASP A 667 31.93 -30.22 4.60
N ALA A 668 32.82 -31.18 4.83
CA ALA A 668 34.28 -31.02 4.75
C ALA A 668 34.95 -31.90 3.67
N THR A 669 34.15 -32.49 2.78
CA THR A 669 34.54 -33.54 1.83
C THR A 669 34.11 -33.25 0.38
N SER A 670 33.16 -32.35 0.14
CA SER A 670 32.74 -31.98 -1.24
C SER A 670 33.70 -31.01 -1.96
N LEU A 671 34.61 -30.37 -1.22
CA LEU A 671 35.75 -29.61 -1.77
C LEU A 671 36.84 -29.45 -0.70
N ASN A 672 37.88 -30.26 -0.81
CA ASN A 672 39.05 -30.28 0.06
C ASN A 672 40.36 -30.39 -0.71
N PHE A 673 41.48 -29.93 -0.13
CA PHE A 673 42.82 -30.02 -0.72
C PHE A 673 43.92 -29.88 0.33
N THR A 674 45.17 -30.21 -0.02
CA THR A 674 46.36 -30.03 0.84
C THR A 674 47.40 -29.16 0.14
N SER A 675 47.88 -28.14 0.85
CA SER A 675 48.92 -27.22 0.38
C SER A 675 50.30 -27.89 0.26
N GLU A 676 51.19 -27.28 -0.53
CA GLU A 676 52.58 -27.69 -0.70
C GLU A 676 53.41 -27.59 0.60
N SER A 677 54.51 -28.36 0.68
CA SER A 677 55.49 -28.28 1.76
C SER A 677 56.66 -27.34 1.41
N ASN A 678 57.37 -26.81 2.42
CA ASN A 678 58.62 -26.05 2.27
C ASN A 678 59.54 -26.66 1.17
N GLN A 679 59.94 -25.85 0.19
CA GLN A 679 60.75 -26.31 -0.96
C GLN A 679 62.23 -25.98 -0.74
N THR A 680 63.17 -26.83 -1.19
CA THR A 680 64.60 -26.48 -1.15
C THR A 680 65.00 -25.74 -2.42
N ASN A 681 65.36 -24.46 -2.29
CA ASN A 681 65.86 -23.64 -3.41
C ASN A 681 67.37 -23.43 -3.25
N ALA A 682 68.15 -24.25 -3.96
CA ALA A 682 69.61 -24.25 -3.88
C ALA A 682 70.23 -23.28 -4.89
N TYR A 683 71.31 -22.61 -4.50
CA TYR A 683 72.04 -21.72 -5.40
C TYR A 683 72.95 -22.51 -6.35
N ALA A 684 72.70 -22.40 -7.64
CA ALA A 684 73.21 -23.31 -8.67
C ALA A 684 74.50 -22.84 -9.37
N VAL A 685 74.95 -21.60 -9.16
CA VAL A 685 76.16 -21.04 -9.79
C VAL A 685 77.26 -20.74 -8.77
N ALA A 686 78.52 -20.86 -9.17
CA ALA A 686 79.67 -20.75 -8.27
C ALA A 686 79.77 -19.38 -7.55
N SER A 687 79.43 -18.30 -8.25
CA SER A 687 79.33 -16.96 -7.67
C SER A 687 78.38 -16.08 -8.49
N GLY A 688 77.61 -15.22 -7.82
CA GLY A 688 76.71 -14.28 -8.49
C GLY A 688 75.85 -13.45 -7.55
N ASN A 689 74.84 -12.81 -8.13
CA ASN A 689 73.83 -12.03 -7.41
C ASN A 689 72.61 -12.90 -7.05
N TRP A 690 71.85 -12.48 -6.03
CA TRP A 690 70.59 -13.08 -5.65
C TRP A 690 69.49 -12.82 -6.67
N SER A 691 69.42 -11.59 -7.21
CA SER A 691 68.39 -11.05 -8.10
C SER A 691 68.16 -11.77 -9.45
N VAL A 692 68.91 -12.83 -9.75
CA VAL A 692 68.91 -13.52 -11.05
C VAL A 692 68.22 -14.88 -10.92
N PRO A 693 66.99 -15.07 -11.47
CA PRO A 693 66.21 -16.31 -11.29
C PRO A 693 66.92 -17.59 -11.79
N SER A 694 67.74 -17.49 -12.85
CA SER A 694 68.49 -18.63 -13.40
C SER A 694 69.66 -19.11 -12.52
N ASN A 695 69.96 -18.40 -11.42
CA ASN A 695 70.98 -18.83 -10.46
C ASN A 695 70.42 -19.79 -9.38
N TRP A 696 69.12 -20.12 -9.45
CA TRP A 696 68.37 -20.85 -8.43
C TRP A 696 67.82 -22.17 -8.97
N SER A 697 67.85 -23.23 -8.15
CA SER A 697 67.49 -24.59 -8.60
C SER A 697 66.02 -24.74 -9.00
N LEU A 698 65.14 -23.87 -8.50
CA LEU A 698 63.72 -23.83 -8.88
C LEU A 698 63.44 -22.92 -10.09
N GLY A 699 64.48 -22.30 -10.70
CA GLY A 699 64.35 -21.37 -11.83
C GLY A 699 63.67 -20.02 -11.48
N ARG A 700 63.26 -19.85 -10.22
CA ARG A 700 62.65 -18.65 -9.64
C ARG A 700 63.46 -18.17 -8.44
N LEU A 701 63.36 -16.87 -8.14
CA LEU A 701 63.92 -16.32 -6.89
C LEU A 701 63.31 -17.02 -5.67
N PRO A 702 64.05 -17.08 -4.54
CA PRO A 702 63.50 -17.62 -3.32
C PRO A 702 62.36 -16.77 -2.74
N ILE A 703 61.40 -17.45 -2.13
CA ILE A 703 60.24 -16.87 -1.45
C ILE A 703 60.22 -17.28 0.04
N SER A 704 59.28 -16.76 0.82
CA SER A 704 59.12 -17.00 2.26
C SER A 704 59.07 -18.47 2.67
N THR A 705 58.67 -19.36 1.77
CA THR A 705 58.53 -20.82 1.99
C THR A 705 59.62 -21.66 1.31
N ASP A 706 60.70 -21.01 0.85
CA ASP A 706 61.89 -21.70 0.38
C ASP A 706 62.95 -21.84 1.49
N ASN A 707 63.49 -23.05 1.61
CA ASN A 707 64.73 -23.33 2.31
C ASN A 707 65.91 -23.04 1.37
N VAL A 708 66.64 -21.97 1.63
CA VAL A 708 67.77 -21.55 0.80
C VAL A 708 69.02 -22.30 1.19
N ASN A 709 69.60 -23.01 0.22
CA ASN A 709 70.88 -23.70 0.38
C ASN A 709 71.96 -23.05 -0.50
N VAL A 710 72.93 -22.41 0.15
CA VAL A 710 74.09 -21.76 -0.50
C VAL A 710 75.13 -22.78 -0.98
N GLY A 711 75.14 -23.98 -0.40
CA GLY A 711 76.18 -24.99 -0.66
C GLY A 711 77.57 -24.40 -0.42
N THR A 712 78.49 -24.64 -1.36
CA THR A 712 79.86 -24.11 -1.37
C THR A 712 80.02 -22.85 -2.25
N ASN A 713 78.91 -22.19 -2.62
CA ASN A 713 78.91 -21.09 -3.59
C ASN A 713 78.96 -19.71 -2.91
N THR A 714 79.19 -18.65 -3.68
CA THR A 714 79.20 -17.25 -3.18
C THR A 714 77.99 -16.47 -3.67
N ILE A 715 77.09 -16.06 -2.76
CA ILE A 715 75.92 -15.24 -3.09
C ILE A 715 76.13 -13.82 -2.60
N ASN A 716 75.88 -12.85 -3.49
CA ASN A 716 75.71 -11.45 -3.12
C ASN A 716 74.22 -11.12 -3.10
N LEU A 717 73.66 -10.88 -1.90
CA LEU A 717 72.30 -10.38 -1.75
C LEU A 717 72.29 -8.90 -2.16
N ASP A 718 71.79 -8.64 -3.37
CA ASP A 718 71.72 -7.34 -4.02
C ASP A 718 70.30 -6.72 -4.01
N VAL A 719 69.38 -7.33 -3.26
CA VAL A 719 67.98 -6.92 -3.10
C VAL A 719 67.59 -6.80 -1.63
N SER A 720 66.63 -5.91 -1.35
CA SER A 720 66.12 -5.62 0.00
C SER A 720 64.81 -6.34 0.28
N ASN A 721 64.52 -6.54 1.56
CA ASN A 721 63.27 -7.07 2.10
C ASN A 721 62.92 -8.45 1.55
N VAL A 722 63.94 -9.31 1.46
CA VAL A 722 63.76 -10.74 1.18
C VAL A 722 63.28 -11.44 2.46
N THR A 723 62.32 -12.36 2.32
CA THR A 723 61.94 -13.31 3.37
C THR A 723 62.10 -14.73 2.83
N ILE A 724 62.64 -15.64 3.64
CA ILE A 724 62.81 -17.07 3.35
C ILE A 724 62.56 -17.92 4.62
N ASN A 725 62.38 -19.23 4.48
CA ASN A 725 62.18 -20.13 5.62
C ASN A 725 63.51 -20.41 6.34
N ASP A 726 64.29 -21.41 5.92
CA ASP A 726 65.64 -21.68 6.47
C ASP A 726 66.75 -21.11 5.57
N LEU A 727 67.89 -20.72 6.15
CA LEU A 727 69.12 -20.37 5.42
C LEU A 727 70.27 -21.30 5.82
N SER A 728 70.77 -22.11 4.88
CA SER A 728 71.89 -23.04 5.08
C SER A 728 73.12 -22.64 4.25
N ILE A 729 74.26 -22.45 4.93
CA ILE A 729 75.55 -22.10 4.34
C ILE A 729 76.57 -23.20 4.69
N SER A 730 77.05 -23.94 3.70
CA SER A 730 78.01 -25.04 3.93
C SER A 730 79.44 -24.52 4.03
N ILE A 731 80.35 -25.35 4.55
CA ILE A 731 81.79 -25.03 4.66
C ILE A 731 82.33 -24.67 3.27
N GLY A 732 82.99 -23.51 3.15
CA GLY A 732 83.50 -22.97 1.90
C GLY A 732 82.50 -22.12 1.10
N GLY A 733 81.20 -22.15 1.45
CA GLY A 733 80.21 -21.22 0.93
C GLY A 733 80.31 -19.84 1.58
N SER A 734 79.78 -18.82 0.91
CA SER A 734 79.80 -17.43 1.36
C SER A 734 78.49 -16.71 1.02
N PHE A 735 77.92 -16.01 1.99
CA PHE A 735 76.72 -15.19 1.80
C PHE A 735 77.02 -13.74 2.20
N ASN A 736 76.83 -12.81 1.27
CA ASN A 736 77.17 -11.40 1.44
C ASN A 736 75.91 -10.54 1.39
N ILE A 737 75.43 -10.07 2.54
CA ILE A 737 74.38 -9.07 2.65
C ILE A 737 75.00 -7.71 2.34
N LEU A 738 74.76 -7.21 1.12
CA LEU A 738 75.37 -5.96 0.65
C LEU A 738 74.82 -4.75 1.42
N SER A 739 75.59 -3.66 1.45
CA SER A 739 75.27 -2.48 2.25
C SER A 739 73.99 -1.78 1.80
N GLY A 740 72.94 -1.82 2.63
CA GLY A 740 71.61 -1.29 2.35
C GLY A 740 70.59 -2.35 1.94
N GLN A 741 71.01 -3.62 1.83
CA GLN A 741 70.16 -4.77 1.52
C GLN A 741 69.78 -5.53 2.79
N SER A 742 68.70 -6.31 2.72
CA SER A 742 68.05 -6.88 3.90
C SER A 742 67.36 -8.22 3.64
N ILE A 743 67.47 -9.13 4.62
CA ILE A 743 66.83 -10.45 4.60
C ILE A 743 66.33 -10.87 6.00
N THR A 744 65.12 -11.41 6.04
CA THR A 744 64.56 -12.17 7.17
C THR A 744 64.63 -13.67 6.87
N VAL A 745 65.02 -14.44 7.88
CA VAL A 745 64.93 -15.90 7.90
C VAL A 745 63.90 -16.25 8.97
N GLU A 746 62.71 -16.69 8.58
CA GLU A 746 61.62 -16.99 9.52
C GLU A 746 61.90 -18.27 10.33
N GLY A 747 62.58 -19.23 9.69
CA GLY A 747 63.15 -20.42 10.29
C GLY A 747 64.59 -20.20 10.77
N ASN A 748 65.43 -21.21 10.58
CA ASN A 748 66.74 -21.33 11.19
C ASN A 748 67.87 -20.91 10.25
N LEU A 749 68.93 -20.35 10.84
CA LEU A 749 70.20 -20.10 10.17
C LEU A 749 71.20 -21.21 10.53
N ASN A 750 71.60 -22.01 9.56
CA ASN A 750 72.62 -23.06 9.70
C ASN A 750 73.91 -22.64 8.99
N GLN A 751 74.84 -22.07 9.76
CA GLN A 751 76.01 -21.36 9.26
C GLN A 751 77.32 -22.12 9.51
N ASN A 752 77.80 -22.82 8.49
CA ASN A 752 79.10 -23.50 8.49
C ASN A 752 80.11 -22.87 7.50
N GLY A 753 79.62 -22.00 6.59
CA GLY A 753 80.44 -21.09 5.77
C GLY A 753 80.42 -19.64 6.26
N THR A 754 80.89 -18.72 5.45
CA THR A 754 80.99 -17.28 5.79
C THR A 754 79.67 -16.55 5.60
N LEU A 755 79.29 -15.68 6.55
CA LEU A 755 78.13 -14.80 6.46
C LEU A 755 78.54 -13.36 6.80
N ASN A 756 78.64 -12.51 5.77
CA ASN A 756 79.06 -11.12 5.88
C ASN A 756 77.85 -10.19 5.82
N ILE A 757 77.77 -9.22 6.73
CA ILE A 757 76.78 -8.14 6.72
C ILE A 757 77.52 -6.80 6.56
N LEU A 758 77.38 -6.17 5.40
CA LEU A 758 78.21 -5.04 5.00
C LEU A 758 77.57 -3.69 5.33
N SER A 759 78.36 -2.72 5.77
CA SER A 759 77.91 -1.34 6.04
C SER A 759 78.88 -0.32 5.42
N ASN A 760 78.36 0.84 5.02
CA ASN A 760 79.13 1.93 4.42
C ASN A 760 78.72 3.28 5.04
N ALA A 761 79.27 4.40 4.54
CA ALA A 761 79.03 5.74 5.07
C ALA A 761 77.56 6.21 5.05
N SER A 762 76.69 5.54 4.29
CA SER A 762 75.30 5.94 4.04
C SER A 762 74.27 4.82 4.21
N ASN A 763 74.69 3.57 4.38
CA ASN A 763 73.80 2.39 4.42
C ASN A 763 74.34 1.29 5.33
N ASN A 764 73.44 0.48 5.91
CA ASN A 764 73.76 -0.74 6.64
C ASN A 764 73.04 -1.91 5.96
N GLY A 765 73.71 -3.05 5.79
CA GLY A 765 73.03 -4.33 5.54
C GLY A 765 72.30 -4.79 6.81
N SER A 766 71.27 -5.61 6.66
CA SER A 766 70.45 -6.07 7.79
C SER A 766 70.09 -7.54 7.67
N LEU A 767 70.20 -8.27 8.78
CA LEU A 767 69.76 -9.65 8.93
C LEU A 767 68.82 -9.73 10.14
N ILE A 768 67.70 -10.43 9.96
CA ILE A 768 66.78 -10.88 11.01
C ILE A 768 66.69 -12.41 10.90
N VAL A 769 66.70 -13.12 12.03
CA VAL A 769 66.47 -14.58 12.09
C VAL A 769 65.52 -14.84 13.24
N LYS A 770 64.36 -15.48 12.98
CA LYS A 770 63.33 -15.75 13.98
C LYS A 770 63.37 -17.17 14.57
N GLY A 771 64.01 -18.11 13.87
CA GLY A 771 64.46 -19.38 14.43
C GLY A 771 65.88 -19.32 15.01
N ASN A 772 66.54 -20.48 15.09
CA ASN A 772 67.83 -20.59 15.78
C ASN A 772 69.02 -20.25 14.85
N HIS A 773 70.04 -19.56 15.37
CA HIS A 773 71.39 -19.60 14.80
C HIS A 773 72.12 -20.87 15.25
N THR A 774 72.59 -21.66 14.29
CA THR A 774 73.31 -22.92 14.48
C THR A 774 74.48 -23.02 13.50
N GLY A 775 75.43 -23.92 13.77
CA GLY A 775 76.61 -24.15 12.93
C GLY A 775 77.93 -23.87 13.64
N ILE A 776 79.03 -23.87 12.89
CA ILE A 776 80.41 -23.77 13.41
C ILE A 776 81.11 -22.42 13.14
N SER A 777 80.46 -21.49 12.44
CA SER A 777 81.06 -20.20 12.02
C SER A 777 80.38 -18.98 12.66
N ASN A 778 81.11 -17.86 12.68
CA ASN A 778 80.64 -16.56 13.17
C ASN A 778 79.90 -15.77 12.08
N VAL A 779 78.92 -14.96 12.48
CA VAL A 779 78.40 -13.86 11.66
C VAL A 779 79.35 -12.67 11.74
N ASP A 780 79.70 -12.10 10.60
CA ASP A 780 80.64 -10.98 10.46
C ASP A 780 79.89 -9.68 10.10
N TYR A 781 79.68 -8.78 11.07
CA TYR A 781 79.03 -7.48 10.86
C TYR A 781 80.04 -6.33 10.71
N HIS A 782 80.19 -5.83 9.48
CA HIS A 782 81.19 -4.83 9.08
C HIS A 782 80.71 -3.37 9.28
N ARG A 783 80.50 -2.94 10.53
CA ARG A 783 80.00 -1.59 10.88
C ARG A 783 80.92 -0.47 10.38
N TYR A 784 80.43 0.42 9.50
CA TYR A 784 81.16 1.64 9.10
C TYR A 784 81.22 2.70 10.21
N LEU A 785 82.40 3.30 10.43
CA LEU A 785 82.59 4.46 11.30
C LEU A 785 83.42 5.56 10.62
N SER A 786 83.20 6.81 11.00
CA SER A 786 84.04 7.96 10.62
C SER A 786 85.15 8.23 11.66
N THR A 787 85.95 9.27 11.44
CA THR A 787 86.99 9.75 12.37
C THR A 787 86.46 10.55 13.57
N ASN A 788 85.15 10.80 13.64
CA ASN A 788 84.52 11.40 14.83
C ASN A 788 84.42 10.37 15.97
N TRP A 789 84.13 10.85 17.19
CA TRP A 789 83.69 9.95 18.27
C TRP A 789 82.29 9.41 17.98
N HIS A 790 82.15 8.09 18.07
CA HIS A 790 80.88 7.35 17.97
C HIS A 790 80.58 6.66 19.29
N LEU A 791 79.30 6.40 19.54
CA LEU A 791 78.85 5.48 20.59
C LEU A 791 78.38 4.19 19.90
N VAL A 792 79.00 3.06 20.24
CA VAL A 792 78.75 1.75 19.62
C VAL A 792 78.43 0.66 20.64
N ALA A 793 77.66 -0.32 20.21
CA ALA A 793 77.45 -1.60 20.89
C ALA A 793 77.81 -2.76 19.94
N SER A 794 77.85 -3.98 20.45
CA SER A 794 78.09 -5.17 19.61
C SER A 794 76.77 -5.76 19.13
N PRO A 795 76.51 -5.82 17.79
CA PRO A 795 75.29 -6.41 17.22
C PRO A 795 75.30 -7.95 17.22
N ILE A 796 76.39 -8.56 17.69
CA ILE A 796 76.57 -10.01 17.86
C ILE A 796 77.24 -10.30 19.21
N SER A 797 77.10 -11.53 19.69
CA SER A 797 77.69 -12.01 20.95
C SER A 797 79.12 -12.54 20.77
N GLY A 798 79.97 -12.35 21.78
CA GLY A 798 81.30 -12.98 21.85
C GLY A 798 82.47 -12.23 21.19
N LYS A 799 82.25 -11.08 20.53
CA LYS A 799 83.34 -10.29 19.95
C LYS A 799 84.34 -9.82 21.03
N ASN A 800 85.62 -10.10 20.84
CA ASN A 800 86.70 -9.62 21.71
C ASN A 800 87.00 -8.13 21.44
N ILE A 801 87.25 -7.36 22.51
CA ILE A 801 87.56 -5.93 22.46
C ILE A 801 89.00 -5.68 21.98
N ASN A 802 89.94 -6.58 22.29
CA ASN A 802 91.36 -6.45 21.93
C ASN A 802 91.60 -6.39 20.41
N ASP A 803 90.75 -7.06 19.63
CA ASP A 803 90.78 -7.07 18.15
C ASP A 803 90.65 -5.65 17.54
N PHE A 804 90.11 -4.69 18.29
CA PHE A 804 89.96 -3.31 17.85
C PHE A 804 91.17 -2.43 18.19
N SER A 805 92.16 -2.91 18.93
CA SER A 805 93.38 -2.17 19.30
C SER A 805 94.10 -1.56 18.08
N GLY A 806 94.26 -2.32 16.99
CA GLY A 806 94.85 -1.86 15.73
C GLY A 806 93.91 -1.07 14.81
N ASN A 807 92.64 -0.88 15.19
CA ASN A 807 91.59 -0.25 14.37
C ASN A 807 91.10 1.12 14.90
N VAL A 808 91.52 1.51 16.11
CA VAL A 808 91.11 2.75 16.78
C VAL A 808 92.28 3.74 16.89
N SER A 809 91.97 5.02 17.12
CA SER A 809 92.97 6.04 17.48
C SER A 809 93.61 5.72 18.84
N THR A 810 94.80 6.27 19.10
CA THR A 810 95.48 6.19 20.41
C THR A 810 95.90 7.58 20.90
N SER A 811 96.05 7.73 22.21
CA SER A 811 96.55 8.94 22.85
C SER A 811 97.40 8.55 24.06
N GLY A 812 98.72 8.63 23.91
CA GLY A 812 99.66 8.02 24.84
C GLY A 812 99.44 6.51 24.95
N ASN A 813 99.26 6.00 26.18
CA ASN A 813 98.96 4.59 26.43
C ASN A 813 97.46 4.24 26.31
N LYS A 814 96.57 5.20 26.01
CA LYS A 814 95.12 4.98 25.93
C LYS A 814 94.68 4.68 24.51
N TYR A 815 93.81 3.69 24.34
CA TYR A 815 93.07 3.46 23.11
C TYR A 815 91.78 4.29 23.09
N ALA A 816 91.37 4.70 21.90
CA ALA A 816 90.10 5.36 21.65
C ALA A 816 88.94 4.36 21.60
N ILE A 817 88.83 3.55 22.64
CA ILE A 817 87.68 2.71 22.98
C ILE A 817 87.52 2.70 24.51
N ALA A 818 86.30 2.95 25.01
CA ALA A 818 86.01 3.01 26.44
C ALA A 818 84.56 2.64 26.77
N PRO A 819 84.28 1.78 27.78
CA PRO A 819 82.97 1.73 28.39
C PRO A 819 82.69 3.03 29.17
N TYR A 820 81.42 3.37 29.32
CA TYR A 820 80.99 4.32 30.34
C TYR A 820 80.95 3.63 31.71
N VAL A 821 81.39 4.33 32.74
CA VAL A 821 81.36 3.91 34.15
C VAL A 821 80.67 5.01 34.94
N ASN A 822 79.55 4.68 35.60
CA ASN A 822 78.64 5.67 36.19
C ASN A 822 78.83 5.86 37.69
N ASN A 823 79.33 4.85 38.41
CA ASN A 823 79.66 4.89 39.84
C ASN A 823 81.02 5.53 40.17
N VAL A 824 81.50 6.45 39.32
CA VAL A 824 82.77 7.17 39.50
C VAL A 824 82.64 8.67 39.20
N VAL A 825 83.60 9.43 39.73
CA VAL A 825 83.72 10.87 39.54
C VAL A 825 83.80 11.26 38.07
N SER A 826 83.25 12.43 37.73
CA SER A 826 83.02 12.88 36.35
C SER A 826 84.24 12.78 35.42
N ALA A 827 85.45 13.05 35.93
CA ALA A 827 86.70 12.97 35.16
C ALA A 827 87.12 11.54 34.77
N SER A 828 86.55 10.51 35.40
CA SER A 828 86.92 9.09 35.23
C SER A 828 85.84 8.25 34.54
N ARG A 829 84.68 8.83 34.20
CA ARG A 829 83.52 8.06 33.66
C ARG A 829 83.77 7.43 32.30
N TRP A 830 84.68 7.99 31.49
CA TRP A 830 85.16 7.36 30.26
C TRP A 830 86.41 6.54 30.53
N ASN A 831 86.20 5.26 30.85
CA ASN A 831 87.24 4.39 31.39
C ASN A 831 88.03 3.69 30.27
N HIS A 832 88.83 4.48 29.53
CA HIS A 832 89.59 4.01 28.36
C HIS A 832 90.45 2.77 28.65
N TYR A 833 90.43 1.82 27.71
CA TYR A 833 91.38 0.71 27.67
C TYR A 833 92.79 1.20 27.34
N THR A 834 93.81 0.50 27.83
CA THR A 834 95.21 0.95 27.77
C THR A 834 96.18 -0.18 27.45
N THR A 835 97.43 0.17 27.11
CA THR A 835 98.56 -0.77 26.97
C THR A 835 99.22 -1.14 28.31
N ALA A 836 98.63 -0.78 29.45
CA ALA A 836 99.21 -0.99 30.77
C ALA A 836 98.44 -2.06 31.56
N ALA A 837 99.16 -3.03 32.11
CA ALA A 837 98.59 -4.10 32.92
C ALA A 837 97.83 -3.52 34.13
N GLY A 838 96.56 -3.90 34.30
CA GLY A 838 95.66 -3.39 35.32
C GLY A 838 94.19 -3.59 34.95
N SER A 839 93.27 -2.93 35.65
CA SER A 839 91.81 -3.08 35.45
C SER A 839 91.30 -2.69 34.07
N ASN A 840 92.13 -1.97 33.29
CA ASN A 840 91.80 -1.41 31.98
C ASN A 840 92.78 -1.88 30.88
N ASP A 841 93.52 -2.97 31.10
CA ASP A 841 94.40 -3.53 30.05
C ASP A 841 93.56 -4.00 28.86
N ILE A 842 93.91 -3.56 27.64
CA ILE A 842 93.21 -3.98 26.42
C ILE A 842 93.41 -5.47 26.13
N ALA A 843 94.55 -6.05 26.50
CA ALA A 843 94.86 -7.45 26.24
C ALA A 843 93.98 -8.42 27.07
N SER A 844 93.50 -7.96 28.23
CA SER A 844 92.57 -8.70 29.08
C SER A 844 91.16 -8.07 29.13
N ALA A 845 90.81 -7.21 28.17
CA ALA A 845 89.53 -6.50 28.14
C ALA A 845 88.29 -7.40 28.01
N GLY A 846 88.47 -8.64 27.55
CA GLY A 846 87.40 -9.60 27.35
C GLY A 846 86.54 -9.28 26.12
N THR A 847 85.28 -9.69 26.17
CA THR A 847 84.31 -9.48 25.09
C THR A 847 83.42 -8.27 25.33
N PHE A 848 82.82 -7.75 24.25
CA PHE A 848 81.72 -6.79 24.37
C PHE A 848 80.56 -7.41 25.16
N THR A 849 80.11 -6.74 26.22
CA THR A 849 78.90 -7.14 26.94
C THR A 849 77.67 -6.85 26.07
N VAL A 850 76.78 -7.84 25.90
CA VAL A 850 75.55 -7.70 25.09
C VAL A 850 74.70 -6.54 25.66
N GLY A 851 74.15 -5.70 24.76
CA GLY A 851 73.35 -4.53 25.13
C GLY A 851 74.14 -3.34 25.70
N LYS A 852 75.44 -3.50 26.00
CA LYS A 852 76.30 -2.44 26.56
C LYS A 852 76.91 -1.58 25.46
N GLY A 853 76.89 -0.28 25.65
CA GLY A 853 77.56 0.68 24.76
C GLY A 853 78.94 1.11 25.25
N TYR A 854 79.76 1.53 24.29
CA TYR A 854 81.15 1.96 24.43
C TYR A 854 81.35 3.20 23.54
N SER A 855 82.20 4.15 23.93
CA SER A 855 82.70 5.16 22.99
C SER A 855 83.82 4.58 22.14
N ILE A 856 83.95 5.04 20.89
CA ILE A 856 85.00 4.64 19.96
C ILE A 856 85.39 5.78 19.02
N GLN A 857 86.65 5.85 18.60
CA GLN A 857 87.12 6.73 17.52
C GLN A 857 88.14 5.99 16.63
N LYS A 858 87.97 6.08 15.30
CA LYS A 858 88.96 5.56 14.33
C LYS A 858 89.96 6.62 13.91
N SER A 859 91.18 6.19 13.60
CA SER A 859 92.23 7.02 12.99
C SER A 859 91.94 7.32 11.51
N THR A 860 91.27 6.40 10.80
CA THR A 860 90.81 6.54 9.42
C THR A 860 89.38 6.00 9.30
N GLY A 861 88.52 6.68 8.54
CA GLY A 861 87.15 6.25 8.28
C GLY A 861 87.08 4.91 7.52
N GLY A 862 86.06 4.10 7.81
CA GLY A 862 85.90 2.76 7.24
C GLY A 862 85.30 1.78 8.25
N THR A 863 85.10 0.53 7.82
CA THR A 863 84.46 -0.52 8.64
C THR A 863 85.30 -1.00 9.81
N ILE A 864 84.64 -1.55 10.83
CA ILE A 864 85.19 -2.48 11.83
C ILE A 864 84.33 -3.74 11.82
N ASN A 865 84.93 -4.93 11.97
CA ASN A 865 84.18 -6.19 11.94
C ASN A 865 83.83 -6.68 13.36
N PHE A 866 82.55 -6.71 13.68
CA PHE A 866 81.98 -7.45 14.79
C PHE A 866 81.70 -8.89 14.34
N SER A 867 82.68 -9.77 14.56
CA SER A 867 82.57 -11.23 14.34
C SER A 867 82.11 -11.94 15.61
N GLY A 868 81.07 -12.77 15.53
CA GLY A 868 80.61 -13.60 16.65
C GLY A 868 79.30 -14.34 16.41
N THR A 869 78.64 -14.80 17.48
CA THR A 869 77.37 -15.52 17.43
C THR A 869 76.19 -14.56 17.28
N LEU A 870 75.21 -14.90 16.44
CA LEU A 870 74.00 -14.08 16.27
C LEU A 870 73.14 -14.06 17.55
N ASN A 871 72.39 -12.98 17.73
CA ASN A 871 71.43 -12.83 18.81
C ASN A 871 70.01 -13.08 18.28
N THR A 872 69.49 -14.29 18.48
CA THR A 872 68.13 -14.74 18.08
C THR A 872 67.28 -15.10 19.31
N THR A 873 67.32 -14.21 20.32
CA THR A 873 66.36 -14.18 21.45
C THR A 873 66.28 -12.74 21.97
N ASP A 874 65.19 -12.38 22.65
CA ASP A 874 65.15 -11.23 23.58
C ASP A 874 66.43 -11.12 24.43
N LYS A 875 66.96 -9.90 24.60
CA LYS A 875 68.16 -9.58 25.40
C LYS A 875 67.85 -8.50 26.43
N THR A 876 68.48 -8.58 27.61
CA THR A 876 68.38 -7.56 28.65
C THR A 876 69.77 -7.02 29.03
N PHE A 877 69.82 -5.77 29.51
CA PHE A 877 71.04 -5.17 30.05
C PHE A 877 70.75 -4.41 31.35
N LEU A 878 71.45 -4.78 32.42
CA LEU A 878 71.31 -4.18 33.76
C LEU A 878 71.78 -2.71 33.75
N ILE A 879 70.91 -1.81 34.18
CA ILE A 879 71.25 -0.39 34.39
C ILE A 879 71.29 -0.07 35.89
N THR A 880 72.28 0.72 36.30
CA THR A 880 72.57 0.97 37.73
C THR A 880 72.37 2.42 38.12
N ASP A 881 71.96 2.63 39.37
CA ASP A 881 72.12 3.92 40.05
C ASP A 881 73.57 4.00 40.55
N GLY A 882 74.40 4.83 39.89
CA GLY A 882 75.78 5.08 40.30
C GLY A 882 75.91 6.04 41.48
N GLY A 883 74.81 6.53 42.04
CA GLY A 883 74.78 7.59 43.05
C GLY A 883 74.87 9.00 42.44
N ASP A 884 74.78 10.02 43.29
CA ASP A 884 74.69 11.41 42.85
C ASP A 884 76.03 12.06 42.45
N ASN A 885 75.94 13.10 41.63
CA ASN A 885 77.08 13.90 41.19
C ASN A 885 77.59 14.77 42.37
N PRO A 886 78.90 14.81 42.67
CA PRO A 886 80.02 14.42 41.81
C PRO A 886 80.50 12.96 41.95
N ALA A 887 79.99 12.17 42.89
CA ALA A 887 80.51 10.82 43.18
C ALA A 887 80.19 9.82 42.06
N GLY A 888 78.99 9.91 41.46
CA GLY A 888 78.55 9.09 40.33
C GLY A 888 77.46 9.78 39.52
N ASN A 889 76.70 9.01 38.73
CA ASN A 889 75.39 9.37 38.19
C ASN A 889 74.57 8.13 37.80
N ARG A 890 73.32 8.33 37.35
CA ARG A 890 72.39 7.30 36.86
C ARG A 890 72.41 7.11 35.34
N TRP A 891 73.35 7.73 34.64
CA TRP A 891 73.47 7.62 33.19
C TRP A 891 74.11 6.28 32.82
N ASN A 892 73.41 5.49 32.03
CA ASN A 892 73.86 4.18 31.57
C ASN A 892 73.97 4.19 30.05
N LEU A 893 75.11 3.73 29.53
CA LEU A 893 75.39 3.67 28.10
C LEU A 893 75.04 2.28 27.56
N VAL A 894 73.98 2.20 26.79
CA VAL A 894 73.40 0.96 26.24
C VAL A 894 73.34 1.04 24.72
N GLY A 895 73.09 -0.06 24.02
CA GLY A 895 72.98 -0.02 22.57
C GLY A 895 72.44 -1.30 21.94
N ASN A 896 72.06 -1.19 20.67
CA ASN A 896 71.38 -2.25 19.93
C ASN A 896 72.25 -3.54 19.85
N PRO A 897 71.78 -4.67 20.41
CA PRO A 897 72.50 -5.94 20.41
C PRO A 897 72.21 -6.83 19.18
N PHE A 898 71.42 -6.37 18.21
CA PHE A 898 70.97 -7.15 17.04
C PHE A 898 71.61 -6.65 15.72
N THR A 899 71.54 -7.48 14.68
CA THR A 899 71.99 -7.18 13.30
C THR A 899 70.95 -6.42 12.46
N ALA A 900 69.74 -6.21 12.99
CA ALA A 900 68.73 -5.32 12.45
C ALA A 900 68.67 -3.98 13.20
N SER A 901 67.97 -2.99 12.64
CA SER A 901 67.68 -1.77 13.39
C SER A 901 66.55 -2.03 14.40
N LEU A 902 66.46 -1.24 15.47
CA LEU A 902 65.35 -1.35 16.42
C LEU A 902 64.36 -0.19 16.31
N HIS A 903 63.06 -0.49 16.32
CA HIS A 903 61.99 0.49 16.53
C HIS A 903 62.24 1.24 17.86
N ALA A 904 62.22 2.58 17.86
CA ALA A 904 62.59 3.38 19.03
C ALA A 904 61.55 4.42 19.50
N SER A 905 60.44 4.60 18.77
CA SER A 905 59.30 5.46 19.18
C SER A 905 57.97 4.87 18.73
N ASN A 906 56.85 5.38 19.26
CA ASN A 906 55.50 4.91 18.93
C ASN A 906 55.14 5.13 17.45
N ALA A 907 55.77 6.11 16.79
CA ALA A 907 55.63 6.33 15.36
C ALA A 907 56.49 5.39 14.50
N ALA A 908 57.46 4.69 15.10
CA ALA A 908 58.20 3.61 14.44
C ALA A 908 57.45 2.27 14.58
N ASP A 909 56.99 1.93 15.78
CA ASP A 909 56.01 0.87 16.08
C ASP A 909 55.29 1.25 17.39
N ALA A 910 53.96 1.14 17.45
CA ALA A 910 53.17 1.63 18.58
C ALA A 910 53.25 0.79 19.87
N THR A 911 53.80 -0.42 19.80
CA THR A 911 53.84 -1.43 20.88
C THR A 911 55.25 -1.94 21.11
N ASN A 912 55.92 -2.41 20.07
CA ASN A 912 57.20 -3.10 20.10
C ASN A 912 58.37 -2.13 19.80
N ASN A 913 58.44 -1.00 20.51
CA ASN A 913 59.58 -0.08 20.42
C ASN A 913 60.34 0.03 21.75
N PHE A 914 61.65 0.28 21.66
CA PHE A 914 62.54 0.28 22.83
C PHE A 914 62.08 1.25 23.94
N LEU A 915 61.60 2.44 23.59
CA LEU A 915 61.10 3.38 24.61
C LEU A 915 59.84 2.85 25.26
N LYS A 916 58.80 2.50 24.50
CA LYS A 916 57.50 2.05 25.02
C LYS A 916 57.64 0.85 25.97
N VAL A 917 58.32 -0.20 25.54
CA VAL A 917 58.53 -1.42 26.35
C VAL A 917 59.24 -1.11 27.68
N ASN A 918 60.23 -0.21 27.68
CA ASN A 918 61.00 0.13 28.88
C ASN A 918 60.36 1.22 29.75
N ILE A 919 59.46 2.05 29.19
CA ILE A 919 58.59 2.97 29.94
C ILE A 919 57.50 2.18 30.65
N ASP A 920 56.76 1.32 29.94
CA ASP A 920 55.65 0.53 30.48
C ASP A 920 56.10 -0.40 31.62
N ALA A 921 57.28 -1.02 31.47
CA ALA A 921 57.89 -1.87 32.49
C ALA A 921 58.48 -1.09 33.69
N GLY A 922 58.52 0.25 33.65
CA GLY A 922 59.13 1.08 34.70
C GLY A 922 60.66 0.98 34.77
N ASN A 923 61.32 0.53 33.69
CA ASN A 923 62.76 0.31 33.67
C ASN A 923 63.59 1.61 33.69
N LEU A 924 63.01 2.73 33.24
CA LEU A 924 63.65 4.05 33.11
C LEU A 924 63.14 5.06 34.14
N ASP A 925 63.97 6.04 34.51
CA ASP A 925 63.53 7.20 35.32
C ASP A 925 62.37 7.92 34.62
N PRO A 926 61.16 7.99 35.22
CA PRO A 926 59.98 8.60 34.58
C PRO A 926 60.15 10.07 34.17
N SER A 927 61.10 10.80 34.77
CA SER A 927 61.43 12.19 34.40
C SER A 927 62.48 12.31 33.29
N ARG A 928 63.12 11.20 32.90
CA ARG A 928 64.20 11.11 31.91
C ARG A 928 64.07 9.87 31.02
N ALA A 929 62.84 9.41 30.79
CA ALA A 929 62.53 8.20 30.03
C ALA A 929 62.60 8.42 28.50
N GLY A 930 63.68 9.06 28.05
CA GLY A 930 64.00 9.30 26.64
C GLY A 930 65.33 8.68 26.24
N LEU A 931 65.67 8.78 24.95
CA LEU A 931 66.97 8.35 24.44
C LEU A 931 67.87 9.57 24.22
N TYR A 932 69.12 9.46 24.67
CA TYR A 932 70.09 10.54 24.64
C TYR A 932 71.21 10.16 23.67
N LEU A 933 71.02 10.54 22.41
CA LEU A 933 71.81 10.08 21.27
C LEU A 933 72.92 11.07 20.94
N TRP A 934 74.17 10.59 20.86
CA TRP A 934 75.30 11.42 20.43
C TRP A 934 75.28 11.62 18.91
N ASN A 935 75.27 12.87 18.44
CA ASN A 935 75.20 13.19 17.00
C ASN A 935 76.56 13.45 16.34
N GLY A 936 77.67 13.40 17.11
CA GLY A 936 79.01 13.80 16.67
C GLY A 936 79.48 15.17 17.17
N SER A 937 78.60 15.97 17.77
CA SER A 937 78.93 17.29 18.34
C SER A 937 78.17 17.62 19.63
N ALA A 938 76.95 17.11 19.78
CA ALA A 938 76.11 17.24 20.97
C ALA A 938 75.32 15.95 21.23
N TYR A 939 74.72 15.86 22.42
CA TYR A 939 73.63 14.92 22.67
C TYR A 939 72.32 15.48 22.12
N VAL A 940 71.45 14.59 21.66
CA VAL A 940 70.12 14.88 21.14
C VAL A 940 69.12 14.01 21.91
N GLU A 941 68.28 14.66 22.70
CA GLU A 941 67.12 14.05 23.35
C GLU A 941 66.07 13.58 22.33
N LYS A 942 65.50 12.40 22.58
CA LYS A 942 64.41 11.80 21.82
C LYS A 942 63.34 11.22 22.74
N THR A 943 62.07 11.44 22.41
CA THR A 943 60.89 11.02 23.21
C THR A 943 60.12 9.90 22.50
N VAL A 944 59.19 9.26 23.20
CA VAL A 944 58.37 8.17 22.64
C VAL A 944 57.39 8.66 21.56
N ASP A 945 57.12 9.97 21.53
CA ASP A 945 56.28 10.67 20.54
C ASP A 945 57.10 11.34 19.43
N ASP A 946 58.42 11.17 19.36
CA ASP A 946 59.18 11.63 18.19
C ASP A 946 58.79 10.81 16.94
N ALA A 947 58.67 11.51 15.80
CA ALA A 947 58.40 10.89 14.51
C ALA A 947 59.41 9.77 14.19
N ALA A 948 58.93 8.72 13.49
CA ALA A 948 59.55 7.40 13.36
C ALA A 948 61.08 7.45 13.27
N PHE A 949 61.75 6.90 14.28
CA PHE A 949 63.20 6.77 14.32
C PHE A 949 63.62 5.41 14.88
N TYR A 950 64.86 5.02 14.57
CA TYR A 950 65.37 3.68 14.78
C TYR A 950 66.80 3.70 15.32
N ILE A 951 67.17 2.69 16.09
CA ILE A 951 68.55 2.50 16.56
C ILE A 951 69.25 1.54 15.59
N ALA A 952 70.25 2.01 14.84
CA ALA A 952 70.95 1.19 13.86
C ALA A 952 71.74 0.03 14.51
N PRO A 953 72.09 -1.05 13.78
CA PRO A 953 72.86 -2.16 14.34
C PRO A 953 74.20 -1.68 14.90
N GLY A 954 74.49 -2.05 16.16
CA GLY A 954 75.68 -1.61 16.88
C GLY A 954 75.76 -0.11 17.19
N GLN A 955 74.64 0.64 17.16
CA GLN A 955 74.57 2.02 17.68
C GLN A 955 74.26 2.02 19.18
N ALA A 956 74.95 2.88 19.94
CA ALA A 956 74.70 3.09 21.38
C ALA A 956 74.19 4.50 21.70
N PHE A 957 73.54 4.61 22.85
CA PHE A 957 72.82 5.79 23.35
C PHE A 957 72.76 5.76 24.89
N PHE A 958 72.59 6.91 25.52
CA PHE A 958 72.38 6.98 26.96
C PHE A 958 70.91 6.82 27.34
N VAL A 959 70.68 6.16 28.48
CA VAL A 959 69.41 6.09 29.23
C VAL A 959 69.66 6.44 30.70
N HIS A 960 68.61 6.78 31.44
CA HIS A 960 68.70 7.14 32.86
C HIS A 960 68.01 6.09 33.75
N ALA A 961 68.73 5.56 34.74
CA ALA A 961 68.19 4.60 35.69
C ALA A 961 67.25 5.29 36.72
N PRO A 962 66.19 4.60 37.21
CA PRO A 962 65.38 5.05 38.34
C PRO A 962 66.20 5.19 39.63
N ASP A 963 65.68 5.98 40.57
CA ASP A 963 66.17 6.06 41.94
C ASP A 963 66.31 4.68 42.60
N ALA A 964 67.43 4.47 43.30
CA ALA A 964 67.87 3.19 43.91
C ALA A 964 68.26 2.07 42.92
N GLY A 965 67.91 2.19 41.64
CA GLY A 965 68.45 1.39 40.53
C GLY A 965 68.15 -0.11 40.57
N GLY A 966 68.90 -0.88 39.76
CA GLY A 966 68.78 -2.34 39.68
C GLY A 966 67.80 -2.87 38.64
N THR A 967 67.20 -2.00 37.83
CA THR A 967 66.38 -2.39 36.67
C THR A 967 67.26 -2.85 35.50
N SER A 968 66.66 -3.55 34.53
CA SER A 968 67.33 -3.91 33.27
C SER A 968 66.52 -3.43 32.09
N VAL A 969 67.15 -2.81 31.09
CA VAL A 969 66.46 -2.49 29.84
C VAL A 969 66.35 -3.73 28.96
N SER A 970 65.19 -3.90 28.33
CA SER A 970 64.91 -4.98 27.38
C SER A 970 65.06 -4.51 25.94
N PHE A 971 65.66 -5.37 25.11
CA PHE A 971 65.69 -5.30 23.66
C PHE A 971 65.03 -6.58 23.15
N THR A 972 63.83 -6.49 22.58
CA THR A 972 63.06 -7.67 22.18
C THR A 972 63.11 -7.93 20.67
N GLU A 973 62.92 -9.18 20.26
CA GLU A 973 62.96 -9.59 18.84
C GLU A 973 61.84 -8.95 18.01
N ALA A 974 60.74 -8.56 18.66
CA ALA A 974 59.66 -7.79 18.04
C ALA A 974 60.04 -6.32 17.75
N MET A 975 61.16 -5.81 18.29
CA MET A 975 61.68 -4.48 17.95
C MET A 975 62.51 -4.48 16.67
N GLU A 976 62.91 -5.63 16.12
CA GLU A 976 63.80 -5.71 14.96
C GLU A 976 63.13 -5.30 13.65
N THR A 977 63.82 -4.46 12.87
CA THR A 977 63.33 -3.94 11.60
C THR A 977 64.45 -3.63 10.60
N HIS A 978 64.19 -3.91 9.33
CA HIS A 978 65.03 -3.53 8.22
C HIS A 978 64.85 -2.04 7.89
N GLN A 979 65.95 -1.30 7.77
CA GLN A 979 65.93 0.15 7.55
C GLN A 979 66.96 0.59 6.51
N THR A 980 66.51 1.38 5.52
CA THR A 980 67.32 1.82 4.38
C THR A 980 67.82 3.27 4.54
N GLY A 981 69.00 3.53 3.97
CA GLY A 981 69.71 4.79 4.14
C GLY A 981 70.38 4.94 5.51
N ASN A 982 70.90 6.14 5.77
CA ASN A 982 71.56 6.42 7.03
C ASN A 982 70.50 6.69 8.11
N VAL A 983 70.21 5.68 8.94
CA VAL A 983 69.25 5.79 10.05
C VAL A 983 69.78 6.61 11.24
N PHE A 984 71.05 7.03 11.22
CA PHE A 984 71.66 7.85 12.26
C PHE A 984 71.05 9.26 12.27
N LEU A 985 70.01 9.44 13.11
CA LEU A 985 69.35 10.72 13.42
C LEU A 985 68.71 11.42 12.20
N LYS A 986 67.85 10.71 11.45
CA LYS A 986 66.89 11.37 10.53
C LYS A 986 66.00 12.36 11.30
N GLY A 987 65.95 13.60 10.83
CA GLY A 987 65.00 14.61 11.29
C GLY A 987 63.70 14.53 10.51
N ASN A 988 62.78 13.68 10.96
CA ASN A 988 61.43 13.58 10.38
C ASN A 988 60.50 14.67 10.92
N SER A 989 59.58 15.15 10.09
CA SER A 989 58.53 16.10 10.50
C SER A 989 57.61 15.48 11.55
N VAL A 990 57.33 16.22 12.63
CA VAL A 990 56.30 15.87 13.61
C VAL A 990 54.92 16.33 13.13
N SER A 991 53.86 15.65 13.56
CA SER A 991 52.46 15.96 13.20
C SER A 991 51.77 16.92 14.17
N TYR A 992 52.29 17.04 15.40
CA TYR A 992 51.77 17.94 16.43
C TYR A 992 52.36 19.36 16.33
N PRO A 993 51.71 20.37 16.95
CA PRO A 993 52.34 21.65 17.22
C PRO A 993 53.58 21.51 18.11
N GLU A 994 54.73 22.00 17.61
CA GLU A 994 56.00 22.07 18.36
C GLU A 994 56.55 23.50 18.31
N ILE A 995 56.93 24.04 19.47
CA ILE A 995 57.72 25.25 19.62
C ILE A 995 59.14 24.84 20.02
N ILE A 996 60.12 25.22 19.20
CA ILE A 996 61.54 25.12 19.54
C ILE A 996 62.00 26.50 20.03
N LEU A 997 62.26 26.63 21.33
CA LEU A 997 62.86 27.82 21.91
C LEU A 997 64.39 27.69 21.82
N ASN A 998 65.05 28.65 21.17
CA ASN A 998 66.49 28.70 21.04
C ASN A 998 67.01 29.92 21.80
N VAL A 999 67.91 29.68 22.76
CA VAL A 999 68.56 30.71 23.56
C VAL A 999 70.04 30.69 23.26
N THR A 1000 70.63 31.84 22.93
CA THR A 1000 72.04 31.96 22.54
C THR A 1000 72.80 32.85 23.53
N GLU A 1001 73.90 32.33 24.07
CA GLU A 1001 74.91 33.09 24.83
C GLU A 1001 76.18 33.23 23.97
N ASP A 1002 76.48 34.46 23.54
CA ASP A 1002 77.56 34.87 22.63
C ASP A 1002 77.56 34.18 21.25
N LYS A 1003 77.86 32.87 21.22
CA LYS A 1003 77.87 31.97 20.05
C LYS A 1003 77.39 30.54 20.36
N ASN A 1004 77.07 30.24 21.62
CA ASN A 1004 76.61 28.94 22.06
C ASN A 1004 75.08 28.98 22.11
N THR A 1005 74.41 28.17 21.30
CA THR A 1005 72.95 28.03 21.36
C THR A 1005 72.57 26.80 22.18
N SER A 1006 71.62 26.97 23.09
CA SER A 1006 70.93 25.92 23.81
C SER A 1006 69.45 25.98 23.43
N SER A 1007 68.78 24.84 23.35
CA SER A 1007 67.37 24.78 22.95
C SER A 1007 66.54 23.90 23.88
N THR A 1008 65.28 24.25 24.05
CA THR A 1008 64.25 23.41 24.68
C THR A 1008 62.99 23.38 23.81
N LYS A 1009 62.20 22.32 23.93
CA LYS A 1009 61.00 22.08 23.12
C LYS A 1009 59.74 22.03 23.95
N ILE A 1010 58.70 22.67 23.45
CA ILE A 1010 57.34 22.63 23.99
C ILE A 1010 56.47 21.96 22.91
N ARG A 1011 55.83 20.84 23.24
CA ARG A 1011 55.04 20.01 22.31
C ARG A 1011 53.60 19.91 22.78
N TYR A 1012 52.64 20.27 21.94
CA TYR A 1012 51.21 20.15 22.24
C TYR A 1012 50.69 18.85 21.62
N ILE A 1013 50.50 17.80 22.42
CA ILE A 1013 50.20 16.45 21.95
C ILE A 1013 48.87 15.99 22.53
N GLU A 1014 48.11 15.20 21.76
CA GLU A 1014 46.80 14.73 22.19
C GLU A 1014 46.92 13.79 23.41
N ASN A 1015 45.92 13.83 24.29
CA ASN A 1015 45.83 13.03 25.52
C ASN A 1015 46.97 13.22 26.55
N LYS A 1016 47.83 14.23 26.37
CA LYS A 1016 48.83 14.67 27.35
C LYS A 1016 48.24 15.57 28.44
N THR A 1017 48.97 15.73 29.54
CA THR A 1017 48.58 16.50 30.73
C THR A 1017 49.37 17.81 30.85
N LYS A 1018 49.06 18.63 31.87
CA LYS A 1018 49.90 19.77 32.28
C LYS A 1018 50.97 19.34 33.31
N GLY A 1019 51.04 18.05 33.67
CA GLY A 1019 51.92 17.45 34.68
C GLY A 1019 53.04 16.64 34.01
N LEU A 1020 53.53 15.58 34.68
CA LEU A 1020 54.55 14.68 34.13
C LEU A 1020 53.89 13.54 33.33
N ASP A 1021 54.19 13.47 32.04
CA ASP A 1021 53.83 12.38 31.14
C ASP A 1021 55.10 11.58 30.76
N PRO A 1022 55.39 10.44 31.42
CA PRO A 1022 56.66 9.73 31.28
C PRO A 1022 56.98 9.31 29.84
N GLY A 1023 58.16 9.72 29.37
CA GLY A 1023 58.64 9.43 28.01
C GLY A 1023 58.09 10.35 26.92
N SER A 1024 57.15 11.23 27.26
CA SER A 1024 56.75 12.39 26.45
C SER A 1024 57.47 13.65 26.93
N ASP A 1025 57.46 13.86 28.23
CA ASP A 1025 58.42 14.73 28.91
C ASP A 1025 59.78 14.03 29.02
N VAL A 1026 60.84 14.71 28.61
CA VAL A 1026 62.22 14.20 28.69
C VAL A 1026 63.12 15.26 29.32
N GLY A 1027 63.54 14.98 30.56
CA GLY A 1027 64.50 15.77 31.33
C GLY A 1027 65.82 15.95 30.57
N THR A 1028 66.47 17.10 30.75
CA THR A 1028 67.72 17.40 30.04
C THR A 1028 68.86 16.42 30.39
N PHE A 1029 69.80 16.20 29.46
CA PHE A 1029 71.02 15.44 29.77
C PHE A 1029 71.86 16.12 30.87
N THR A 1030 72.33 15.34 31.84
CA THR A 1030 73.14 15.82 32.98
C THR A 1030 74.47 15.06 33.16
N GLY A 1031 74.86 14.21 32.21
CA GLY A 1031 76.13 13.46 32.26
C GLY A 1031 77.38 14.35 32.23
N THR A 1032 77.23 15.60 31.78
CA THR A 1032 78.27 16.64 31.63
C THR A 1032 77.86 17.95 32.31
N ASN A 1033 78.79 18.62 32.99
CA ASN A 1033 78.55 19.93 33.63
C ASN A 1033 78.44 21.06 32.59
N ALA A 1034 77.23 21.43 32.18
CA ALA A 1034 76.98 22.59 31.34
C ALA A 1034 77.00 23.90 32.14
N THR A 1035 77.71 24.93 31.64
CA THR A 1035 77.74 26.28 32.21
C THR A 1035 76.63 27.17 31.69
N PHE A 1036 76.12 26.89 30.50
CA PHE A 1036 75.02 27.58 29.83
C PHE A 1036 73.95 26.56 29.41
N LYS A 1037 72.66 26.85 29.65
CA LYS A 1037 71.54 25.96 29.30
C LYS A 1037 70.19 26.68 29.30
N THR A 1038 69.27 26.28 28.43
CA THR A 1038 67.83 26.55 28.59
C THR A 1038 67.04 25.24 28.72
N PHE A 1039 65.88 25.32 29.36
CA PHE A 1039 65.01 24.20 29.71
C PHE A 1039 63.60 24.73 30.05
N THR A 1040 62.63 23.85 30.27
CA THR A 1040 61.32 24.23 30.85
C THR A 1040 61.05 23.44 32.13
N HIS A 1041 60.09 23.88 32.95
CA HIS A 1041 59.53 23.11 34.08
C HIS A 1041 58.05 22.83 33.85
N LEU A 1042 57.53 21.75 34.44
CA LEU A 1042 56.13 21.34 34.31
C LEU A 1042 55.16 22.44 34.81
N VAL A 1043 54.03 22.61 34.10
CA VAL A 1043 53.04 23.68 34.38
C VAL A 1043 52.26 23.38 35.67
N SER A 1044 51.98 22.10 35.93
CA SER A 1044 51.42 21.59 37.18
C SER A 1044 52.33 20.50 37.78
N ASP A 1045 52.24 20.30 39.09
CA ASP A 1045 52.97 19.27 39.86
C ASP A 1045 54.51 19.18 39.60
N SER A 1046 55.14 20.30 39.20
CA SER A 1046 56.60 20.38 39.02
C SER A 1046 57.36 19.98 40.27
N LYS A 1047 58.42 19.19 40.04
CA LYS A 1047 59.37 18.71 41.06
C LYS A 1047 60.74 19.41 40.95
N GLY A 1048 60.82 20.53 40.22
CA GLY A 1048 62.08 21.23 39.98
C GLY A 1048 63.04 20.51 39.03
N ILE A 1049 62.52 19.69 38.11
CA ILE A 1049 63.31 18.98 37.10
C ILE A 1049 63.35 19.80 35.81
N ASP A 1050 64.55 19.97 35.26
CA ASP A 1050 64.81 20.71 34.02
C ASP A 1050 64.52 19.85 32.78
N PHE A 1051 63.53 20.21 31.97
CA PHE A 1051 63.12 19.49 30.75
C PHE A 1051 63.74 20.06 29.47
N ALA A 1052 64.28 19.17 28.64
CA ALA A 1052 64.74 19.48 27.28
C ALA A 1052 63.57 19.45 26.29
N ILE A 1053 62.60 18.57 26.57
CA ILE A 1053 61.36 18.41 25.82
C ILE A 1053 60.25 18.27 26.84
N GLN A 1054 59.23 19.12 26.74
CA GLN A 1054 58.03 19.08 27.55
C GLN A 1054 56.80 18.85 26.67
N ALA A 1055 55.94 17.94 27.10
CA ALA A 1055 54.64 17.68 26.51
C ALA A 1055 53.54 18.47 27.25
N LEU A 1056 52.49 18.83 26.51
CA LEU A 1056 51.34 19.59 26.98
C LEU A 1056 50.08 19.11 26.24
N PRO A 1057 48.87 19.35 26.76
CA PRO A 1057 47.64 18.93 26.09
C PRO A 1057 47.47 19.70 24.77
N ASN A 1058 47.04 19.03 23.70
CA ASN A 1058 46.76 19.66 22.39
C ASN A 1058 45.44 20.47 22.35
N LYS A 1059 45.20 21.29 23.37
CA LYS A 1059 44.03 22.14 23.61
C LYS A 1059 44.37 23.21 24.65
N ASP A 1060 43.49 24.19 24.84
CA ASP A 1060 43.62 25.18 25.94
C ASP A 1060 44.90 26.06 25.87
N TYR A 1061 45.48 26.21 24.68
CA TYR A 1061 46.75 26.90 24.43
C TYR A 1061 46.86 28.29 25.09
N GLU A 1062 45.77 29.07 25.07
CA GLU A 1062 45.77 30.45 25.60
C GLU A 1062 45.85 30.49 27.12
N ASN A 1063 45.50 29.40 27.82
CA ASN A 1063 45.59 29.25 29.28
C ASN A 1063 46.73 28.29 29.70
N ILE A 1064 47.77 28.17 28.87
CA ILE A 1064 48.98 27.41 29.20
C ILE A 1064 50.20 28.34 29.13
N VAL A 1065 50.63 28.79 30.31
CA VAL A 1065 51.82 29.63 30.49
C VAL A 1065 52.99 28.75 30.92
N VAL A 1066 53.99 28.60 30.07
CA VAL A 1066 55.10 27.64 30.26
C VAL A 1066 56.29 28.34 30.93
N PRO A 1067 56.75 27.88 32.13
CA PRO A 1067 57.94 28.42 32.78
C PRO A 1067 59.21 28.07 31.98
N ILE A 1068 59.95 29.10 31.56
CA ILE A 1068 61.24 28.94 30.89
C ILE A 1068 62.37 29.09 31.91
N GLY A 1069 63.28 28.12 31.87
CA GLY A 1069 64.48 28.07 32.67
C GLY A 1069 65.70 28.54 31.91
N LEU A 1070 66.57 29.28 32.60
CA LEU A 1070 67.85 29.72 32.09
C LEU A 1070 68.94 29.43 33.13
N LYS A 1071 70.03 28.85 32.66
CA LYS A 1071 71.33 28.80 33.34
C LYS A 1071 72.32 29.62 32.53
N ALA A 1072 72.74 30.77 33.06
CA ALA A 1072 73.66 31.72 32.42
C ALA A 1072 74.26 32.68 33.47
N LYS A 1073 75.38 33.34 33.14
CA LYS A 1073 76.09 34.22 34.09
C LYS A 1073 75.82 35.71 33.91
N ALA A 1074 75.92 36.47 35.01
CA ALA A 1074 75.73 37.91 35.03
C ALA A 1074 76.61 38.62 33.97
N GLY A 1075 76.06 39.68 33.36
CA GLY A 1075 76.73 40.46 32.32
C GLY A 1075 76.74 39.83 30.92
N LYS A 1076 76.28 38.58 30.76
CA LYS A 1076 76.12 37.95 29.45
C LYS A 1076 74.97 38.56 28.65
N SER A 1077 75.16 38.67 27.35
CA SER A 1077 74.09 38.96 26.40
C SER A 1077 73.41 37.66 26.00
N ILE A 1078 72.08 37.65 26.13
CA ILE A 1078 71.21 36.50 25.87
C ILE A 1078 70.22 36.91 24.79
N GLU A 1079 70.23 36.19 23.67
CA GLU A 1079 69.20 36.28 22.63
C GLU A 1079 68.24 35.09 22.77
N ILE A 1080 66.93 35.36 22.76
CA ILE A 1080 65.85 34.36 22.85
C ILE A 1080 65.00 34.45 21.58
N SER A 1081 64.86 33.33 20.87
CA SER A 1081 64.06 33.19 19.66
C SER A 1081 63.20 31.93 19.73
N ALA A 1082 62.02 31.94 19.11
CA ALA A 1082 61.14 30.77 19.07
C ALA A 1082 60.79 30.41 17.62
N LYS A 1083 60.79 29.11 17.31
CA LYS A 1083 60.26 28.59 16.05
C LYS A 1083 59.06 27.70 16.32
N GLY A 1084 57.88 28.19 15.96
CA GLY A 1084 56.65 27.39 15.91
C GLY A 1084 56.60 26.55 14.64
N THR A 1085 56.07 25.34 14.76
CA THR A 1085 55.71 24.43 13.66
C THR A 1085 54.36 23.81 13.96
N ASN A 1086 53.50 23.66 12.95
CA ASN A 1086 52.11 23.17 13.06
C ASN A 1086 51.22 23.87 14.10
N LEU A 1087 51.56 25.09 14.54
CA LEU A 1087 50.70 25.88 15.44
C LEU A 1087 49.35 26.20 14.77
N PRO A 1088 48.23 26.20 15.52
CA PRO A 1088 46.93 26.60 14.99
C PRO A 1088 46.94 28.02 14.40
N SER A 1089 46.22 28.20 13.28
CA SER A 1089 46.14 29.49 12.58
C SER A 1089 45.67 30.61 13.50
N GLY A 1090 46.46 31.68 13.59
CA GLY A 1090 46.14 32.86 14.39
C GLY A 1090 46.72 32.87 15.81
N ILE A 1091 47.38 31.80 16.27
CA ILE A 1091 48.10 31.80 17.56
C ILE A 1091 49.53 32.33 17.37
N ASP A 1092 49.91 33.31 18.18
CA ASP A 1092 51.26 33.85 18.28
C ASP A 1092 51.99 33.38 19.55
N MET A 1093 53.33 33.36 19.48
CA MET A 1093 54.21 33.04 20.61
C MET A 1093 54.66 34.33 21.28
N TYR A 1094 54.38 34.48 22.58
CA TYR A 1094 54.78 35.63 23.38
C TYR A 1094 55.73 35.21 24.50
N LEU A 1095 56.87 35.90 24.61
CA LEU A 1095 57.78 35.82 25.75
C LEU A 1095 57.44 36.92 26.76
N GLU A 1096 57.18 36.52 27.99
CA GLU A 1096 57.07 37.39 29.17
C GLU A 1096 58.41 37.39 29.92
N ASP A 1097 59.03 38.55 30.09
CA ASP A 1097 60.06 38.78 31.11
C ASP A 1097 59.41 39.54 32.28
N ARG A 1098 59.18 38.83 33.40
CA ARG A 1098 58.61 39.41 34.62
C ARG A 1098 59.59 40.37 35.30
N THR A 1099 60.87 40.04 35.37
CA THR A 1099 61.90 40.86 36.04
C THR A 1099 62.04 42.24 35.42
N ASN A 1100 61.78 42.39 34.12
CA ASN A 1100 61.80 43.67 33.40
C ASN A 1100 60.41 44.19 33.00
N ASN A 1101 59.34 43.43 33.24
CA ASN A 1101 57.94 43.71 32.84
C ASN A 1101 57.79 43.97 31.33
N VAL A 1102 58.24 43.03 30.49
CA VAL A 1102 58.19 43.14 29.02
C VAL A 1102 57.51 41.91 28.41
N PHE A 1103 56.60 42.14 27.46
CA PHE A 1103 56.12 41.12 26.52
C PHE A 1103 56.74 41.34 25.14
N THR A 1104 57.30 40.28 24.54
CA THR A 1104 57.86 40.29 23.17
C THR A 1104 57.19 39.22 22.32
N ASN A 1105 56.80 39.54 21.08
CA ASN A 1105 56.18 38.58 20.17
C ASN A 1105 57.27 37.81 19.39
N LEU A 1106 57.61 36.62 19.88
CA LEU A 1106 58.65 35.77 19.29
C LEU A 1106 58.24 35.13 17.96
N SER A 1107 57.00 35.27 17.49
CA SER A 1107 56.65 34.98 16.09
C SER A 1107 57.21 36.02 15.11
N LYS A 1108 57.65 37.19 15.58
CA LYS A 1108 57.95 38.38 14.76
C LYS A 1108 59.34 38.96 14.98
N GLU A 1109 59.87 38.91 16.21
CA GLU A 1109 61.19 39.44 16.56
C GLU A 1109 61.86 38.64 17.68
N ASN A 1110 63.19 38.61 17.70
CA ASN A 1110 63.96 37.96 18.75
C ASN A 1110 64.11 38.90 19.96
N TYR A 1111 63.97 38.37 21.18
CA TYR A 1111 64.21 39.14 22.39
C TYR A 1111 65.69 39.13 22.76
N THR A 1112 66.25 40.26 23.19
CA THR A 1112 67.66 40.38 23.62
C THR A 1112 67.78 41.09 24.96
N ILE A 1113 68.58 40.53 25.87
CA ILE A 1113 68.81 41.09 27.22
C ILE A 1113 70.27 40.89 27.67
N SER A 1114 70.82 41.87 28.39
CA SER A 1114 72.03 41.69 29.19
C SER A 1114 71.66 41.33 30.64
N LEU A 1115 72.09 40.17 31.13
CA LEU A 1115 71.69 39.68 32.45
C LEU A 1115 72.26 40.53 33.60
N LYS A 1116 71.38 40.98 34.50
CA LYS A 1116 71.73 41.82 35.66
C LYS A 1116 72.31 41.03 36.85
N SER A 1117 72.08 39.73 36.87
CA SER A 1117 72.54 38.75 37.86
C SER A 1117 72.75 37.40 37.18
N ASP A 1118 73.31 36.42 37.88
CA ASP A 1118 73.27 35.03 37.41
C ASP A 1118 71.81 34.57 37.27
N ALA A 1119 71.55 33.84 36.18
CA ALA A 1119 70.31 33.10 35.98
C ALA A 1119 70.59 31.62 36.29
N GLU A 1120 69.86 31.05 37.24
CA GLU A 1120 70.02 29.67 37.70
C GLU A 1120 68.62 29.08 38.04
N GLY A 1121 67.75 28.93 37.02
CA GLY A 1121 66.41 28.36 37.19
C GLY A 1121 65.31 28.99 36.34
N ILE A 1122 64.05 28.70 36.70
CA ILE A 1122 62.85 29.37 36.18
C ILE A 1122 62.49 30.62 37.01
N GLY A 1123 61.61 31.48 36.48
CA GLY A 1123 60.95 32.54 37.26
C GLY A 1123 61.06 33.96 36.71
N GLN A 1124 61.99 34.19 35.77
CA GLN A 1124 62.06 35.43 34.98
C GLN A 1124 61.23 35.31 33.70
N PHE A 1125 61.40 34.21 32.96
CA PHE A 1125 60.89 34.03 31.60
C PHE A 1125 59.72 33.04 31.53
N TYR A 1126 58.69 33.39 30.77
CA TYR A 1126 57.54 32.52 30.49
C TYR A 1126 57.12 32.62 29.03
N ILE A 1127 56.67 31.50 28.44
CA ILE A 1127 56.06 31.48 27.09
C ILE A 1127 54.54 31.39 27.21
N HIS A 1128 53.86 32.23 26.44
CA HIS A 1128 52.41 32.28 26.26
C HIS A 1128 52.08 31.99 24.80
N THR A 1129 51.00 31.26 24.54
CA THR A 1129 50.52 30.92 23.19
C THR A 1129 49.10 31.41 22.99
N THR A 1130 48.92 32.60 22.42
CA THR A 1130 47.60 33.25 22.28
C THR A 1130 47.45 33.98 20.95
N SER A 1131 46.21 34.09 20.50
CA SER A 1131 45.76 34.90 19.37
C SER A 1131 45.65 36.40 19.68
N GLN A 1132 45.69 36.78 20.96
CA GLN A 1132 45.51 38.16 21.40
C GLN A 1132 46.85 38.87 21.60
N LYS A 1133 46.90 40.18 21.26
CA LYS A 1133 48.10 40.99 21.47
C LYS A 1133 48.25 41.35 22.95
N LEU A 1134 49.09 40.60 23.67
CA LEU A 1134 49.46 40.89 25.05
C LEU A 1134 50.20 42.24 25.19
N SER A 1135 50.00 42.87 26.33
CA SER A 1135 50.56 44.15 26.78
C SER A 1135 51.12 44.05 28.20
N THR A 1136 51.89 45.03 28.64
CA THR A 1136 52.39 45.09 30.03
C THR A 1136 51.31 45.37 31.08
N SER A 1137 50.05 45.55 30.67
CA SER A 1137 48.87 45.54 31.54
C SER A 1137 48.21 44.16 31.66
N ASP A 1138 48.51 43.23 30.74
CA ASP A 1138 48.04 41.86 30.78
C ASP A 1138 48.91 40.96 31.69
N THR A 1139 49.92 41.54 32.35
CA THR A 1139 50.59 40.98 33.53
C THR A 1139 49.66 40.98 34.75
N ASN A 1140 48.41 40.57 34.58
CA ASN A 1140 47.62 40.02 35.68
C ASN A 1140 48.46 38.85 36.23
N GLN A 1141 49.08 39.03 37.40
CA GLN A 1141 49.84 37.98 38.08
C GLN A 1141 48.87 36.95 38.67
N LEU A 1142 48.23 36.21 37.76
CA LEU A 1142 47.35 35.08 38.04
C LEU A 1142 48.13 34.08 38.87
N LEU A 1143 47.77 33.94 40.15
CA LEU A 1143 48.58 33.19 41.12
C LEU A 1143 48.75 31.71 40.73
N GLU A 1144 47.85 31.15 39.92
CA GLU A 1144 47.97 29.82 39.32
C GLU A 1144 49.27 29.63 38.52
N ASN A 1145 49.75 30.69 37.84
CA ASN A 1145 50.99 30.74 37.06
C ASN A 1145 52.26 30.97 37.91
N VAL A 1146 52.15 30.91 39.25
CA VAL A 1146 53.30 30.86 40.17
C VAL A 1146 53.69 29.40 40.40
N SER A 1147 54.92 29.05 40.05
CA SER A 1147 55.49 27.72 40.28
C SER A 1147 55.88 27.58 41.76
N ILE A 1148 55.38 26.55 42.44
CA ILE A 1148 55.75 26.21 43.82
C ILE A 1148 56.18 24.74 43.82
N TYR A 1149 57.46 24.48 44.09
CA TYR A 1149 58.05 23.14 44.02
C TYR A 1149 59.10 22.94 45.13
N LYS A 1150 59.42 21.68 45.43
CA LYS A 1150 60.49 21.32 46.39
C LYS A 1150 61.86 21.44 45.72
N SER A 1151 62.78 22.18 46.33
CA SER A 1151 64.12 22.45 45.78
C SER A 1151 65.26 21.82 46.59
N SER A 1152 65.04 21.52 47.87
CA SER A 1152 65.90 20.64 48.68
C SER A 1152 65.04 19.88 49.69
N LYS A 1153 65.63 19.01 50.54
CA LYS A 1153 64.83 18.18 51.47
C LYS A 1153 63.86 19.02 52.32
N ASN A 1154 64.32 20.17 52.80
CA ASN A 1154 63.61 21.06 53.72
C ASN A 1154 63.28 22.43 53.08
N GLU A 1155 63.19 22.55 51.75
CA GLU A 1155 62.98 23.85 51.09
C GLU A 1155 61.98 23.78 49.93
N LEU A 1156 61.16 24.83 49.84
CA LEU A 1156 60.26 25.08 48.70
C LEU A 1156 60.72 26.34 47.96
N THR A 1157 60.84 26.27 46.64
CA THR A 1157 61.02 27.45 45.81
C THR A 1157 59.67 27.92 45.28
N VAL A 1158 59.40 29.22 45.46
CA VAL A 1158 58.30 29.96 44.84
C VAL A 1158 58.91 30.79 43.71
N ALA A 1159 58.50 30.55 42.47
CA ALA A 1159 59.04 31.19 41.27
C ALA A 1159 57.94 31.78 40.37
N GLY A 1160 58.21 32.94 39.79
CA GLY A 1160 57.28 33.70 38.95
C GLY A 1160 56.39 34.70 39.67
N LEU A 1161 56.70 35.05 40.93
CA LEU A 1161 55.91 35.98 41.74
C LEU A 1161 56.71 37.27 41.99
N GLN A 1162 56.07 38.43 41.81
CA GLN A 1162 56.60 39.73 42.24
C GLN A 1162 55.61 40.36 43.22
N SER A 1163 55.96 40.35 44.51
CA SER A 1163 55.06 40.76 45.59
C SER A 1163 55.83 41.32 46.78
N GLU A 1164 55.33 42.45 47.29
CA GLU A 1164 55.86 43.14 48.48
C GLU A 1164 55.33 42.54 49.80
N LYS A 1165 54.30 41.68 49.75
CA LYS A 1165 53.59 41.16 50.94
C LYS A 1165 53.12 39.70 50.78
N ALA A 1166 53.99 38.83 50.26
CA ALA A 1166 53.68 37.41 50.14
C ALA A 1166 53.74 36.64 51.47
N SER A 1167 52.94 35.56 51.57
CA SER A 1167 53.04 34.59 52.64
C SER A 1167 52.70 33.17 52.17
N LEU A 1168 53.48 32.17 52.60
CA LEU A 1168 53.26 30.76 52.31
C LEU A 1168 52.92 30.02 53.60
N THR A 1169 51.79 29.31 53.62
CA THR A 1169 51.33 28.50 54.75
C THR A 1169 51.26 27.03 54.35
N VAL A 1170 51.91 26.16 55.12
CA VAL A 1170 51.90 24.71 54.92
C VAL A 1170 50.88 24.06 55.86
N TYR A 1171 50.06 23.16 55.32
CA TYR A 1171 49.10 22.33 56.05
C TYR A 1171 49.39 20.85 55.79
N SER A 1172 49.16 19.97 56.77
CA SER A 1172 49.08 18.53 56.49
C SER A 1172 47.83 18.19 55.67
N ILE A 1173 47.78 16.99 55.10
CA ILE A 1173 46.60 16.48 54.39
C ILE A 1173 45.32 16.43 55.24
N LEU A 1174 45.45 16.48 56.58
CA LEU A 1174 44.34 16.57 57.55
C LEU A 1174 43.99 18.03 57.93
N GLY A 1175 44.45 19.03 57.17
CA GLY A 1175 44.18 20.45 57.40
C GLY A 1175 44.93 21.10 58.57
N LYS A 1176 45.78 20.35 59.31
CA LYS A 1176 46.56 20.92 60.42
C LYS A 1176 47.65 21.85 59.87
N LYS A 1177 47.60 23.14 60.23
CA LYS A 1177 48.65 24.11 59.92
C LYS A 1177 49.98 23.70 60.56
N ILE A 1178 51.04 23.71 59.76
CA ILE A 1178 52.40 23.29 60.11
C ILE A 1178 53.31 24.51 60.30
N THR A 1179 53.31 25.42 59.33
CA THR A 1179 54.10 26.67 59.41
C THR A 1179 53.50 27.75 58.51
N THR A 1180 53.80 29.02 58.80
CA THR A 1180 53.56 30.16 57.90
C THR A 1180 54.83 31.00 57.83
N LYS A 1181 55.30 31.31 56.62
CA LYS A 1181 56.44 32.20 56.35
C LYS A 1181 55.94 33.41 55.56
N LYS A 1182 56.31 34.62 56.00
CA LYS A 1182 56.08 35.86 55.25
C LYS A 1182 57.38 36.26 54.54
N PHE A 1183 57.28 36.74 53.30
CA PHE A 1183 58.44 37.10 52.49
C PHE A 1183 58.08 38.22 51.50
N ARG A 1184 59.12 38.81 50.89
CA ARG A 1184 58.99 39.64 49.69
C ARG A 1184 59.72 38.93 48.57
N THR A 1185 59.30 39.14 47.33
CA THR A 1185 59.89 38.46 46.18
C THR A 1185 59.80 39.32 44.92
N ASN A 1186 60.80 39.19 44.05
CA ASN A 1186 60.88 39.84 42.75
C ASN A 1186 61.33 38.79 41.70
N GLY A 1187 60.49 37.79 41.46
CA GLY A 1187 60.77 36.63 40.61
C GLY A 1187 60.79 35.33 41.42
N VAL A 1188 61.87 35.07 42.15
CA VAL A 1188 62.13 33.78 42.83
C VAL A 1188 62.41 33.96 44.32
N SER A 1189 61.94 33.04 45.16
CA SER A 1189 62.28 32.98 46.59
C SER A 1189 62.24 31.56 47.14
N THR A 1190 63.27 31.17 47.87
CA THR A 1190 63.36 29.88 48.58
C THR A 1190 62.86 30.04 50.01
N ILE A 1191 61.98 29.12 50.43
CA ILE A 1191 61.27 29.13 51.71
C ILE A 1191 61.65 27.86 52.48
N SER A 1192 62.51 28.00 53.48
CA SER A 1192 62.92 26.89 54.33
C SER A 1192 61.79 26.44 55.26
N LEU A 1193 61.48 25.13 55.19
CA LEU A 1193 60.52 24.42 56.02
C LEU A 1193 61.16 24.00 57.36
N PRO A 1194 60.36 23.81 58.43
CA PRO A 1194 60.79 23.02 59.58
C PRO A 1194 60.96 21.55 59.17
N GLU A 1195 61.68 20.76 59.98
CA GLU A 1195 61.71 19.31 59.79
C GLU A 1195 60.31 18.72 59.95
N ILE A 1196 59.90 17.93 58.95
CA ILE A 1196 58.60 17.30 58.84
C ILE A 1196 58.76 15.90 58.26
N ALA A 1197 57.86 15.00 58.62
CA ALA A 1197 57.85 13.63 58.11
C ALA A 1197 57.59 13.60 56.59
N SER A 1198 58.10 12.57 55.92
CA SER A 1198 57.81 12.32 54.52
C SER A 1198 56.29 12.05 54.34
N GLY A 1199 55.64 12.75 53.42
CA GLY A 1199 54.19 12.72 53.25
C GLY A 1199 53.63 13.78 52.30
N VAL A 1200 52.30 13.83 52.18
CA VAL A 1200 51.57 14.80 51.35
C VAL A 1200 51.14 16.01 52.19
N TYR A 1201 51.42 17.20 51.67
CA TYR A 1201 51.07 18.48 52.28
C TYR A 1201 50.36 19.39 51.28
N VAL A 1202 49.61 20.37 51.79
CA VAL A 1202 48.98 21.44 50.98
C VAL A 1202 49.64 22.75 51.35
N VAL A 1203 50.06 23.53 50.36
CA VAL A 1203 50.67 24.85 50.54
C VAL A 1203 49.76 25.94 49.99
N GLU A 1204 49.34 26.83 50.87
CA GLU A 1204 48.55 28.03 50.56
C GLU A 1204 49.49 29.23 50.47
N LEU A 1205 49.76 29.69 49.26
CA LEU A 1205 50.34 30.99 48.99
C LEU A 1205 49.23 32.06 49.07
N SER A 1206 49.48 33.14 49.78
CA SER A 1206 48.56 34.27 49.90
C SER A 1206 49.31 35.59 49.77
N THR A 1207 48.78 36.48 48.93
CA THR A 1207 49.36 37.77 48.54
C THR A 1207 48.24 38.82 48.40
N GLU A 1208 48.60 40.06 48.07
CA GLU A 1208 47.68 41.11 47.62
C GLU A 1208 46.83 40.74 46.38
N LEU A 1209 47.22 39.69 45.63
CA LEU A 1209 46.52 39.19 44.43
C LEU A 1209 45.52 38.06 44.75
N GLY A 1210 45.46 37.59 46.02
CA GLY A 1210 44.53 36.56 46.47
C GLY A 1210 45.21 35.35 47.14
N LYS A 1211 44.79 34.14 46.75
CA LYS A 1211 45.27 32.86 47.30
C LYS A 1211 45.43 31.79 46.23
N LEU A 1212 46.47 30.97 46.37
CA LEU A 1212 46.71 29.75 45.60
C LEU A 1212 47.02 28.60 46.55
N SER A 1213 46.30 27.49 46.41
CA SER A 1213 46.62 26.23 47.10
C SER A 1213 47.19 25.21 46.12
N LYS A 1214 48.43 24.74 46.34
CA LYS A 1214 49.03 23.63 45.59
C LYS A 1214 49.33 22.45 46.53
N LYS A 1215 49.21 21.22 46.01
CA LYS A 1215 49.63 19.98 46.69
C LYS A 1215 51.12 19.81 46.50
N ILE A 1216 51.83 19.40 47.55
CA ILE A 1216 53.25 19.00 47.47
C ILE A 1216 53.45 17.63 48.10
N ILE A 1217 54.50 16.94 47.66
CA ILE A 1217 54.99 15.72 48.29
C ILE A 1217 56.35 16.03 48.89
N VAL A 1218 56.50 15.79 50.18
CA VAL A 1218 57.77 15.89 50.88
C VAL A 1218 58.29 14.48 51.07
N GLN A 1219 59.47 14.19 50.53
CA GLN A 1219 60.24 12.97 50.80
C GLN A 1219 61.43 13.30 51.70
#